data_AF-G1TL92-F1
#
_entry.id   AF-G1TL92-F1
#
_cell.length_a   1.000
_cell.length_b   1.000
_cell.length_c   1.000
_cell.angle_alpha   90.00
_cell.angle_beta   90.00
_cell.angle_gamma   90.00
#
_symmetry.space_group_name_H-M   'P 1'
#
loop_
_entity.id
_entity.type
_entity.pdbx_description
1 polymer ?
#
loop_
_entity_poly.entity_id
_entity_poly.type
_entity_poly.pdbx_seq_one_letter_code
_entity_poly.pdbx_strand_id
1 'polypeptide(L)'
;MQPGTPLVLCVLLSQVLLLTSAEDLDCAPGFQQKLFHINQPIEFIKDQSVLNLTFSDCKGNEKLRYEVSSPYFKVNSDGGLVALRNITAVGRTLFVHARTPHAEDMAELVIVGGKDIQGSLQDIFKYARTSPVPRQKRSIVVSPILIPENQRQPFPRDVGKVVDSDRPEGSKFRLTGKGVDQEPKGIFRINENTGSVSVTRTLDREAIATYQLFVETTDANGRTLEGPVPLEVIVIDQNDNRPIFREGPYVGHVMEGSPTGTTVMRMTAFDADDPATDNALLRYHIRQQTPDKPSPNMFYIDPEKGDIVTVVSPALLDRETLENPKYELIIEAQDMAGLDVGLTGTATATIVIDDKNDHSPKFTKKEFQATVEEGAVGVIVNLTVEDKDDPATGAWRAAYTIINGNPGQSFEIHTNPQTNEGMLSVVKLLTVNATDPDSLQHQTIRYSVYKDPAGWLNINPINGTVDTTAVLDRESPFVHNSVYTALFLAVDSGNPPATGTGTLLVTLEDVNDNAPVIHPTVAEVCDDAKNLSVVILGASDKDLHPNTDPFKFEIHKQTVPDKVWKISKINNTHALVSLLQNLNKANYNLPVMVTDSGKPPMTSVTDLRVQVCSCKNSKVDCNAAGHLRASLAAALLTTLFTLACL
;
A
#
# COMPACT_ATOMS: atom_id res chain seq x y z
N MET A 1 34.39 48.04 -53.65
CA MET A 1 35.57 47.29 -53.19
C MET A 1 35.08 45.96 -52.63
N GLN A 2 35.34 44.86 -53.34
CA GLN A 2 35.51 43.52 -52.75
C GLN A 2 36.79 43.51 -51.88
N PRO A 3 37.18 42.42 -51.17
CA PRO A 3 36.54 41.13 -50.83
C PRO A 3 36.58 40.94 -49.28
N GLY A 4 36.38 39.81 -48.58
CA GLY A 4 36.28 38.38 -48.86
C GLY A 4 36.21 37.61 -47.53
N THR A 5 35.54 36.47 -47.56
CA THR A 5 35.48 35.33 -46.61
C THR A 5 36.86 34.67 -46.36
N PRO A 6 37.01 33.56 -45.59
CA PRO A 6 36.42 33.10 -44.30
C PRO A 6 37.47 32.44 -43.34
N LEU A 7 37.08 32.00 -42.12
CA LEU A 7 37.42 30.72 -41.41
C LEU A 7 37.46 30.82 -39.86
N VAL A 8 36.58 30.03 -39.22
CA VAL A 8 36.81 29.06 -38.10
C VAL A 8 37.69 29.46 -36.90
N LEU A 9 37.12 29.49 -35.67
CA LEU A 9 37.48 28.61 -34.52
C LEU A 9 36.68 28.94 -33.23
N CYS A 10 36.15 27.88 -32.58
CA CYS A 10 36.08 27.59 -31.13
C CYS A 10 35.36 28.49 -30.08
N VAL A 11 34.49 27.79 -29.31
CA VAL A 11 34.54 27.62 -27.82
C VAL A 11 33.89 28.71 -26.94
N LEU A 12 32.69 28.40 -26.40
CA LEU A 12 32.35 28.31 -24.96
C LEU A 12 30.83 28.45 -24.76
N LEU A 13 30.17 27.34 -24.43
CA LEU A 13 28.87 27.37 -23.74
C LEU A 13 29.11 27.06 -22.27
N SER A 14 28.62 27.98 -21.47
CA SER A 14 28.76 28.13 -20.02
C SER A 14 28.29 26.92 -19.22
N GLN A 15 29.14 26.49 -18.29
CA GLN A 15 28.79 25.67 -17.15
C GLN A 15 27.90 26.48 -16.18
N VAL A 16 26.74 25.93 -15.83
CA VAL A 16 26.11 26.18 -14.52
C VAL A 16 26.01 24.84 -13.83
N LEU A 17 26.73 24.74 -12.72
CA LEU A 17 26.80 23.63 -11.80
C LEU A 17 25.43 23.46 -11.11
N LEU A 18 24.78 22.32 -11.29
CA LEU A 18 23.80 21.79 -10.34
C LEU A 18 24.40 20.50 -9.78
N LEU A 19 24.99 20.63 -8.59
CA LEU A 19 25.33 19.54 -7.71
C LEU A 19 24.02 18.94 -7.21
N THR A 20 23.59 17.83 -7.79
CA THR A 20 22.67 16.90 -7.12
C THR A 20 23.53 15.79 -6.52
N SER A 21 23.48 15.69 -5.20
CA SER A 21 24.00 14.58 -4.39
C SER A 21 23.50 13.25 -4.93
N ALA A 22 24.43 12.41 -5.37
CA ALA A 22 24.18 11.01 -5.72
C ALA A 22 24.31 10.14 -4.45
N GLU A 23 23.21 10.02 -3.73
CA GLU A 23 22.84 8.91 -2.82
C GLU A 23 21.43 8.54 -3.31
N ASP A 24 21.06 7.36 -3.80
CA ASP A 24 21.62 6.02 -3.80
C ASP A 24 21.38 5.40 -5.18
N LEU A 25 22.44 4.95 -5.88
CA LEU A 25 22.26 3.88 -6.87
C LEU A 25 22.51 2.58 -6.11
N ASP A 26 21.44 1.82 -5.86
CA ASP A 26 21.55 0.45 -5.37
C ASP A 26 22.49 -0.33 -6.27
N CYS A 27 23.67 -0.67 -5.75
CA CYS A 27 24.62 -1.49 -6.48
C CYS A 27 24.02 -2.89 -6.65
N ALA A 28 23.79 -3.29 -7.90
CA ALA A 28 23.32 -4.63 -8.25
C ALA A 28 24.52 -5.58 -8.39
N PRO A 29 24.63 -6.62 -7.54
CA PRO A 29 25.71 -7.59 -7.64
C PRO A 29 25.55 -8.47 -8.90
N GLY A 30 26.60 -8.62 -9.69
CA GLY A 30 26.61 -9.40 -10.93
C GLY A 30 27.30 -8.70 -12.10
N PHE A 31 27.11 -9.23 -13.31
CA PHE A 31 27.53 -8.58 -14.54
C PHE A 31 26.61 -7.39 -14.85
N GLN A 32 27.18 -6.27 -15.26
CA GLN A 32 26.40 -5.09 -15.67
C GLN A 32 25.63 -5.32 -16.98
N GLN A 33 26.05 -6.32 -17.76
CA GLN A 33 25.39 -6.77 -18.98
C GLN A 33 25.45 -8.30 -19.06
N LYS A 34 24.31 -8.94 -19.30
CA LYS A 34 24.19 -10.42 -19.34
C LYS A 34 24.37 -11.04 -20.71
N LEU A 35 24.29 -10.23 -21.77
CA LEU A 35 24.42 -10.69 -23.17
C LEU A 35 25.32 -9.75 -23.96
N PHE A 36 26.38 -10.29 -24.54
CA PHE A 36 27.31 -9.56 -25.40
C PHE A 36 27.33 -10.15 -26.81
N HIS A 37 27.45 -9.30 -27.82
CA HIS A 37 27.59 -9.71 -29.21
C HIS A 37 28.99 -9.36 -29.73
N ILE A 38 29.72 -10.38 -30.21
CA ILE A 38 31.05 -10.21 -30.80
C ILE A 38 30.99 -10.63 -32.27
N ASN A 39 31.32 -9.74 -33.19
CA ASN A 39 31.48 -10.13 -34.59
C ASN A 39 32.77 -10.94 -34.75
N GLN A 40 32.70 -12.10 -35.41
CA GLN A 40 33.88 -12.95 -35.58
C GLN A 40 34.95 -12.25 -36.43
N PRO A 41 36.16 -11.99 -35.89
CA PRO A 41 37.30 -11.53 -36.68
C PRO A 41 37.84 -12.67 -37.54
N ILE A 42 38.62 -12.34 -38.58
CA ILE A 42 39.27 -13.34 -39.46
C ILE A 42 40.08 -14.35 -38.65
N GLU A 43 40.70 -13.90 -37.55
CA GLU A 43 41.42 -14.73 -36.59
C GLU A 43 41.39 -14.03 -35.22
N PHE A 44 41.10 -14.78 -34.15
CA PHE A 44 41.34 -14.31 -32.78
C PHE A 44 42.82 -14.47 -32.48
N ILE A 45 43.55 -13.37 -32.33
CA ILE A 45 44.99 -13.36 -32.06
C ILE A 45 45.24 -13.66 -30.58
N LYS A 46 46.25 -14.49 -30.30
CA LYS A 46 46.67 -14.82 -28.94
C LYS A 46 46.93 -13.56 -28.10
N ASP A 47 46.41 -13.56 -26.88
CA ASP A 47 46.55 -12.51 -25.85
C ASP A 47 46.02 -11.12 -26.25
N GLN A 48 45.33 -10.98 -27.40
CA GLN A 48 44.62 -9.76 -27.77
C GLN A 48 43.24 -9.71 -27.08
N SER A 49 42.93 -8.58 -26.43
CA SER A 49 41.62 -8.37 -25.79
C SER A 49 40.52 -8.22 -26.84
N VAL A 50 39.49 -9.05 -26.70
CA VAL A 50 38.35 -9.14 -27.61
C VAL A 50 37.16 -8.34 -27.08
N LEU A 51 36.95 -8.38 -25.76
CA LEU A 51 35.85 -7.72 -25.06
C LEU A 51 36.27 -7.48 -23.61
N ASN A 52 35.85 -6.37 -23.01
CA ASN A 52 36.04 -6.12 -21.59
C ASN A 52 34.75 -6.38 -20.82
N LEU A 53 34.81 -7.22 -19.80
CA LEU A 53 33.66 -7.63 -18.99
C LEU A 53 33.66 -6.89 -17.66
N THR A 54 32.53 -6.30 -17.31
CA THR A 54 32.35 -5.55 -16.06
C THR A 54 31.48 -6.33 -15.08
N PHE A 55 32.07 -6.70 -13.96
CA PHE A 55 31.41 -7.42 -12.85
C PHE A 55 31.57 -6.61 -11.56
N SER A 56 30.54 -6.60 -10.71
CA SER A 56 30.59 -5.97 -9.39
C SER A 56 29.91 -6.85 -8.35
N ASP A 57 30.53 -7.06 -7.20
CA ASP A 57 29.93 -7.67 -6.00
C ASP A 57 29.52 -6.62 -4.95
N CYS A 58 29.63 -5.32 -5.28
CA CYS A 58 29.35 -4.18 -4.40
C CYS A 58 30.23 -4.10 -3.15
N LYS A 59 31.26 -4.94 -3.04
CA LYS A 59 32.19 -5.04 -1.91
C LYS A 59 33.66 -5.01 -2.33
N GLY A 60 33.95 -4.62 -3.57
CA GLY A 60 35.31 -4.40 -4.08
C GLY A 60 35.90 -5.56 -4.87
N ASN A 61 35.10 -6.55 -5.26
CA ASN A 61 35.46 -7.69 -6.11
C ASN A 61 36.67 -8.49 -5.59
N GLU A 62 36.80 -8.63 -4.26
CA GLU A 62 37.90 -9.37 -3.68
C GLU A 62 37.83 -10.86 -4.07
N LYS A 63 38.95 -11.41 -4.53
CA LYS A 63 39.08 -12.82 -4.98
C LYS A 63 38.16 -13.19 -6.17
N LEU A 64 37.81 -12.23 -7.02
CA LEU A 64 37.08 -12.47 -8.27
C LEU A 64 37.79 -13.51 -9.14
N ARG A 65 37.06 -14.56 -9.52
CA ARG A 65 37.51 -15.61 -10.44
C ARG A 65 36.56 -15.70 -11.62
N TYR A 66 37.12 -15.75 -12.81
CA TYR A 66 36.40 -15.99 -14.04
C TYR A 66 36.64 -17.41 -14.55
N GLU A 67 35.57 -18.07 -14.97
CA GLU A 67 35.60 -19.34 -15.69
C GLU A 67 34.91 -19.14 -17.04
N VAL A 68 35.56 -19.54 -18.13
CA VAL A 68 35.01 -19.43 -19.47
C VAL A 68 34.65 -20.82 -19.97
N SER A 69 33.48 -20.97 -20.58
CA SER A 69 33.00 -22.28 -21.06
C SER A 69 33.87 -22.90 -22.17
N SER A 70 34.70 -22.08 -22.84
CA SER A 70 35.64 -22.53 -23.86
C SER A 70 37.07 -22.61 -23.33
N PRO A 71 37.79 -23.73 -23.56
CA PRO A 71 39.17 -23.91 -23.12
C PRO A 71 40.17 -23.04 -23.90
N TYR A 72 39.71 -22.28 -24.90
CA TYR A 72 40.57 -21.45 -25.75
C TYR A 72 40.57 -19.98 -25.36
N PHE A 73 39.74 -19.58 -24.40
CA PHE A 73 39.63 -18.20 -23.92
C PHE A 73 39.88 -18.12 -22.41
N LYS A 74 40.39 -16.99 -21.95
CA LYS A 74 40.47 -16.63 -20.53
C LYS A 74 40.04 -15.18 -20.34
N VAL A 75 39.60 -14.84 -19.14
CA VAL A 75 39.38 -13.45 -18.75
C VAL A 75 40.53 -13.04 -17.82
N ASN A 76 41.20 -11.96 -18.15
CA ASN A 76 42.28 -11.38 -17.35
C ASN A 76 41.70 -10.67 -16.11
N SER A 77 42.57 -10.35 -15.14
CA SER A 77 42.16 -9.69 -13.89
C SER A 77 41.58 -8.28 -14.07
N ASP A 78 41.76 -7.68 -15.24
CA ASP A 78 41.21 -6.38 -15.65
C ASP A 78 39.82 -6.50 -16.33
N GLY A 79 39.28 -7.72 -16.46
CA GLY A 79 38.02 -8.01 -17.14
C GLY A 79 38.15 -8.33 -18.63
N GLY A 80 39.36 -8.24 -19.21
CA GLY A 80 39.58 -8.47 -20.63
C GLY A 80 39.51 -9.95 -21.03
N LEU A 81 38.56 -10.32 -21.90
CA LEU A 81 38.47 -11.63 -22.53
C LEU A 81 39.52 -11.74 -23.65
N VAL A 82 40.46 -12.67 -23.53
CA VAL A 82 41.55 -12.90 -24.49
C VAL A 82 41.59 -14.36 -24.95
N ALA A 83 42.06 -14.58 -26.17
CA ALA A 83 42.32 -15.92 -26.70
C ALA A 83 43.69 -16.45 -26.21
N LEU A 84 43.76 -17.72 -25.82
CA LEU A 84 44.99 -18.38 -25.34
C LEU A 84 45.94 -18.79 -26.47
N ARG A 85 45.43 -18.84 -27.70
CA ARG A 85 46.16 -19.14 -28.93
C ARG A 85 45.46 -18.46 -30.10
N ASN A 86 46.10 -18.46 -31.26
CA ASN A 86 45.46 -18.03 -32.49
C ASN A 86 44.33 -19.00 -32.88
N ILE A 87 43.12 -18.48 -33.10
CA ILE A 87 41.92 -19.29 -33.38
C ILE A 87 41.16 -18.69 -34.56
N THR A 88 40.89 -19.50 -35.58
CA THR A 88 40.17 -19.08 -36.79
C THR A 88 38.69 -19.49 -36.77
N ALA A 89 38.27 -20.37 -35.85
CA ALA A 89 36.88 -20.80 -35.70
C ALA A 89 36.53 -21.14 -34.24
N VAL A 90 35.41 -20.60 -33.75
CA VAL A 90 34.87 -20.79 -32.39
C VAL A 90 33.38 -21.08 -32.50
N GLY A 91 32.82 -21.82 -31.54
CA GLY A 91 31.38 -22.04 -31.43
C GLY A 91 30.60 -20.72 -31.29
N ARG A 92 29.30 -20.77 -31.61
CA ARG A 92 28.44 -19.58 -31.69
C ARG A 92 28.19 -18.90 -30.34
N THR A 93 28.33 -19.62 -29.24
CA THR A 93 28.10 -19.11 -27.88
C THR A 93 29.23 -19.47 -26.94
N LEU A 94 29.58 -18.52 -26.09
CA LEU A 94 30.54 -18.62 -25.00
C LEU A 94 29.86 -18.12 -23.73
N PHE A 95 30.10 -18.78 -22.60
CA PHE A 95 29.63 -18.32 -21.30
C PHE A 95 30.82 -17.92 -20.45
N VAL A 96 30.70 -16.79 -19.75
CA VAL A 96 31.67 -16.37 -18.75
C VAL A 96 30.98 -16.34 -17.40
N HIS A 97 31.49 -17.14 -16.50
CA HIS A 97 31.02 -17.27 -15.15
C HIS A 97 31.97 -16.52 -14.22
N ALA A 98 31.45 -15.58 -13.42
CA ALA A 98 32.22 -14.82 -12.46
C ALA A 98 31.78 -15.19 -11.04
N ARG A 99 32.75 -15.54 -10.20
CA ARG A 99 32.51 -15.90 -8.80
C ARG A 99 33.39 -15.06 -7.86
N THR A 100 32.75 -14.47 -6.87
CA THR A 100 33.36 -13.87 -5.68
C THR A 100 32.80 -14.57 -4.43
N PRO A 101 33.32 -14.30 -3.23
CA PRO A 101 32.70 -14.75 -1.99
C PRO A 101 31.29 -14.20 -1.74
N HIS A 102 30.89 -13.13 -2.44
CA HIS A 102 29.67 -12.37 -2.16
C HIS A 102 28.65 -12.34 -3.31
N ALA A 103 29.06 -12.70 -4.52
CA ALA A 103 28.22 -12.73 -5.72
C ALA A 103 28.75 -13.75 -6.74
N GLU A 104 27.81 -14.44 -7.40
CA GLU A 104 28.06 -15.38 -8.48
C GLU A 104 27.06 -15.08 -9.60
N ASP A 105 27.54 -14.81 -10.81
CA ASP A 105 26.69 -14.48 -11.96
C ASP A 105 27.35 -14.94 -13.27
N MET A 106 26.55 -15.11 -14.32
CA MET A 106 26.99 -15.62 -15.62
C MET A 106 26.53 -14.70 -16.75
N ALA A 107 27.44 -14.41 -17.68
CA ALA A 107 27.16 -13.67 -18.90
C ALA A 107 27.31 -14.56 -20.13
N GLU A 108 26.41 -14.40 -21.09
CA GLU A 108 26.44 -15.04 -22.40
C GLU A 108 27.10 -14.12 -23.44
N LEU A 109 27.96 -14.69 -24.28
CA LEU A 109 28.61 -14.02 -25.38
C LEU A 109 28.29 -14.76 -26.68
N VAL A 110 27.56 -14.09 -27.57
CA VAL A 110 27.16 -14.61 -28.88
C VAL A 110 28.14 -14.12 -29.94
N ILE A 111 28.81 -15.06 -30.61
CA ILE A 111 29.72 -14.76 -31.73
C ILE A 111 28.92 -14.73 -33.03
N VAL A 112 28.69 -13.52 -33.54
CA VAL A 112 27.96 -13.26 -34.78
C VAL A 112 28.88 -13.56 -35.97
N GLY A 113 28.51 -14.55 -36.79
CA GLY A 113 29.33 -15.07 -37.89
C GLY A 113 30.02 -16.41 -37.63
N GLY A 114 29.94 -16.94 -36.39
CA GLY A 114 30.44 -18.26 -36.00
C GLY A 114 29.81 -19.41 -36.79
N LYS A 115 30.62 -20.40 -37.19
CA LYS A 115 30.10 -21.67 -37.74
C LYS A 115 29.56 -22.55 -36.61
N ASP A 116 28.44 -23.23 -36.83
CA ASP A 116 27.97 -24.30 -35.93
C ASP A 116 28.95 -25.46 -35.97
N ILE A 117 29.87 -25.50 -35.00
CA ILE A 117 30.70 -26.66 -34.75
C ILE A 117 29.89 -27.57 -33.83
N GLN A 118 29.12 -28.50 -34.42
CA GLN A 118 28.61 -29.68 -33.72
C GLN A 118 29.79 -30.59 -33.37
N GLY A 119 30.56 -30.20 -32.35
CA GLY A 119 31.53 -31.06 -31.70
C GLY A 119 30.81 -31.85 -30.61
N SER A 120 30.87 -33.18 -30.68
CA SER A 120 30.38 -34.04 -29.60
C SER A 120 30.99 -33.60 -28.25
N LEU A 121 30.21 -33.70 -27.18
CA LEU A 121 30.59 -33.37 -25.80
C LEU A 121 31.91 -34.03 -25.30
N GLN A 122 32.51 -34.93 -26.07
CA GLN A 122 33.75 -35.62 -25.70
C GLN A 122 35.05 -34.87 -26.03
N ASP A 123 35.04 -33.83 -26.89
CA ASP A 123 36.27 -33.11 -27.26
C ASP A 123 36.56 -31.87 -26.39
N ILE A 124 35.64 -31.45 -25.52
CA ILE A 124 35.81 -30.30 -24.61
C ILE A 124 36.56 -30.70 -23.32
N PHE A 125 36.59 -32.00 -22.95
CA PHE A 125 37.17 -32.48 -21.68
C PHE A 125 38.57 -33.12 -21.80
N LYS A 126 39.47 -32.58 -22.63
CA LYS A 126 40.83 -33.14 -22.79
C LYS A 126 41.94 -32.56 -21.90
N TYR A 127 41.63 -31.79 -20.86
CA TYR A 127 42.64 -31.42 -19.85
C TYR A 127 42.11 -31.49 -18.41
N ALA A 128 41.94 -32.72 -17.93
CA ALA A 128 42.00 -33.05 -16.50
C ALA A 128 42.46 -34.50 -16.35
N ARG A 129 43.75 -34.74 -16.62
CA ARG A 129 44.44 -35.97 -16.19
C ARG A 129 45.69 -35.59 -15.41
N THR A 130 45.53 -35.39 -14.12
CA THR A 130 46.60 -35.59 -13.12
C THR A 130 45.97 -35.80 -11.74
N SER A 131 45.40 -36.99 -11.53
CA SER A 131 45.49 -37.79 -10.29
C SER A 131 44.71 -39.09 -10.48
N PRO A 132 45.26 -40.26 -10.09
CA PRO A 132 44.61 -41.54 -10.30
C PRO A 132 43.51 -41.72 -9.24
N VAL A 133 42.34 -41.13 -9.49
CA VAL A 133 41.10 -41.62 -8.90
C VAL A 133 40.74 -42.87 -9.71
N PRO A 134 40.55 -44.05 -9.09
CA PRO A 134 40.03 -45.19 -9.83
C PRO A 134 38.65 -44.81 -10.35
N ARG A 135 38.53 -44.51 -11.65
CA ARG A 135 37.23 -44.45 -12.32
C ARG A 135 36.68 -45.87 -12.30
N GLN A 136 35.84 -46.15 -11.32
CA GLN A 136 34.91 -47.27 -11.40
C GLN A 136 33.99 -46.96 -12.57
N LYS A 137 34.09 -47.75 -13.64
CA LYS A 137 33.14 -47.73 -14.74
C LYS A 137 31.77 -48.05 -14.10
N ARG A 138 30.81 -47.11 -14.12
CA ARG A 138 29.42 -47.47 -13.84
C ARG A 138 28.98 -48.36 -15.00
N SER A 139 28.62 -49.60 -14.73
CA SER A 139 28.07 -50.50 -15.75
C SER A 139 26.66 -50.05 -16.14
N ILE A 140 25.90 -49.53 -15.17
CA ILE A 140 24.55 -49.00 -15.34
C ILE A 140 24.61 -47.56 -15.88
N VAL A 141 24.05 -47.38 -17.08
CA VAL A 141 23.88 -46.10 -17.77
C VAL A 141 22.39 -45.72 -17.73
N VAL A 142 22.12 -44.58 -17.12
CA VAL A 142 20.79 -43.97 -17.02
C VAL A 142 20.80 -42.57 -17.63
N SER A 143 19.79 -42.28 -18.44
CA SER A 143 19.49 -40.93 -18.92
C SER A 143 18.18 -40.47 -18.29
N PRO A 144 18.00 -39.16 -18.05
CA PRO A 144 16.71 -38.64 -17.59
C PRO A 144 15.59 -39.04 -18.56
N ILE A 145 14.44 -39.43 -18.00
CA ILE A 145 13.26 -39.76 -18.78
C ILE A 145 12.34 -38.54 -18.77
N LEU A 146 11.97 -38.05 -19.95
CA LEU A 146 11.06 -36.92 -20.11
C LEU A 146 9.69 -37.45 -20.54
N ILE A 147 8.64 -37.14 -19.76
CA ILE A 147 7.29 -37.66 -20.00
C ILE A 147 6.33 -36.48 -20.02
N PRO A 148 5.74 -36.12 -21.16
CA PRO A 148 4.61 -35.17 -21.19
C PRO A 148 3.50 -35.66 -20.28
N GLU A 149 2.93 -34.76 -19.49
CA GLU A 149 1.75 -35.08 -18.68
C GLU A 149 0.51 -35.38 -19.53
N ASN A 150 -0.60 -35.76 -18.88
CA ASN A 150 -1.89 -35.97 -19.53
C ASN A 150 -1.88 -36.93 -20.73
N GLN A 151 -0.92 -37.88 -20.75
CA GLN A 151 -0.81 -38.84 -21.86
C GLN A 151 -2.09 -39.66 -22.03
N ARG A 152 -2.54 -39.82 -23.27
CA ARG A 152 -3.72 -40.63 -23.57
C ARG A 152 -3.39 -42.13 -23.54
N GLN A 153 -4.40 -42.93 -23.20
CA GLN A 153 -4.35 -44.40 -23.25
C GLN A 153 -3.90 -44.92 -24.64
N PRO A 154 -3.29 -46.11 -24.74
CA PRO A 154 -3.23 -47.19 -23.74
C PRO A 154 -2.01 -47.18 -22.81
N PHE A 155 -2.19 -47.68 -21.59
CA PHE A 155 -1.14 -47.98 -20.62
C PHE A 155 -1.03 -49.50 -20.38
N PRO A 156 0.15 -50.03 -19.98
CA PRO A 156 1.41 -49.32 -19.72
C PRO A 156 2.13 -48.90 -21.01
N ARG A 157 2.85 -47.77 -20.96
CA ARG A 157 3.60 -47.21 -22.10
C ARG A 157 5.08 -47.17 -21.78
N ASP A 158 5.92 -47.70 -22.67
CA ASP A 158 7.38 -47.60 -22.53
C ASP A 158 7.84 -46.15 -22.71
N VAL A 159 8.59 -45.63 -21.74
CA VAL A 159 9.04 -44.23 -21.65
C VAL A 159 10.55 -44.08 -21.66
N GLY A 160 11.29 -45.16 -21.37
CA GLY A 160 12.74 -45.14 -21.39
C GLY A 160 13.33 -46.54 -21.25
N LYS A 161 14.65 -46.61 -21.29
CA LYS A 161 15.36 -47.87 -21.12
C LYS A 161 16.65 -47.63 -20.36
N VAL A 162 16.87 -48.44 -19.33
CA VAL A 162 18.13 -48.48 -18.59
C VAL A 162 19.01 -49.58 -19.18
N VAL A 163 20.29 -49.29 -19.36
CA VAL A 163 21.25 -50.23 -19.94
C VAL A 163 22.35 -50.49 -18.93
N ASP A 164 22.63 -51.76 -18.71
CA ASP A 164 23.79 -52.22 -17.96
C ASP A 164 24.70 -52.99 -18.93
N SER A 165 25.88 -52.42 -19.21
CA SER A 165 26.83 -52.94 -20.21
C SER A 165 27.69 -54.11 -19.72
N ASP A 166 27.87 -54.25 -18.40
CA ASP A 166 28.66 -55.33 -17.79
C ASP A 166 27.75 -56.31 -17.01
N ARG A 167 26.47 -56.33 -17.36
CA ARG A 167 25.41 -57.11 -16.69
C ARG A 167 25.71 -58.61 -16.71
N PRO A 168 25.85 -59.27 -15.53
CA PRO A 168 26.01 -60.72 -15.45
C PRO A 168 24.77 -61.47 -15.97
N GLU A 169 24.98 -62.59 -16.64
CA GLU A 169 23.91 -63.44 -17.16
C GLU A 169 23.00 -63.93 -16.01
N GLY A 170 21.69 -63.77 -16.16
CA GLY A 170 20.69 -64.13 -15.12
C GLY A 170 20.46 -63.08 -14.01
N SER A 171 21.16 -61.94 -14.02
CA SER A 171 20.81 -60.79 -13.16
C SER A 171 19.50 -60.13 -13.62
N LYS A 172 18.87 -59.29 -12.78
CA LYS A 172 17.59 -58.60 -13.04
C LYS A 172 17.67 -57.12 -12.69
N PHE A 173 16.98 -56.26 -13.45
CA PHE A 173 16.82 -54.85 -13.07
C PHE A 173 15.75 -54.68 -11.99
N ARG A 174 16.01 -53.83 -11.01
CA ARG A 174 15.06 -53.41 -9.97
C ARG A 174 15.01 -51.88 -9.92
N LEU A 175 13.79 -51.36 -9.84
CA LEU A 175 13.50 -49.93 -9.74
C LEU A 175 12.83 -49.66 -8.40
N THR A 176 13.26 -48.61 -7.71
CA THR A 176 12.72 -48.17 -6.41
C THR A 176 12.58 -46.65 -6.39
N GLY A 177 11.77 -46.12 -5.47
CA GLY A 177 11.50 -44.68 -5.30
C GLY A 177 10.02 -44.31 -5.31
N LYS A 178 9.77 -43.01 -5.16
CA LYS A 178 8.44 -42.39 -5.24
C LYS A 178 7.86 -42.65 -6.63
N GLY A 179 6.65 -43.24 -6.73
CA GLY A 179 6.13 -43.68 -8.03
C GLY A 179 6.24 -45.18 -8.27
N VAL A 180 7.02 -45.92 -7.46
CA VAL A 180 7.25 -47.35 -7.65
C VAL A 180 6.83 -48.12 -6.40
N ASP A 181 7.66 -48.09 -5.36
CA ASP A 181 7.45 -48.75 -4.07
C ASP A 181 7.08 -47.76 -2.94
N GLN A 182 7.30 -46.46 -3.16
CA GLN A 182 6.86 -45.36 -2.28
C GLN A 182 5.67 -44.59 -2.90
N GLU A 183 4.84 -43.98 -2.05
CA GLU A 183 3.62 -43.29 -2.50
C GLU A 183 3.91 -42.03 -3.33
N PRO A 184 3.21 -41.80 -4.45
CA PRO A 184 2.16 -42.65 -5.03
C PRO A 184 2.72 -43.94 -5.66
N LYS A 185 2.25 -45.13 -5.26
CA LYS A 185 2.85 -46.41 -5.70
C LYS A 185 2.40 -46.84 -7.10
N GLY A 186 3.26 -47.63 -7.77
CA GLY A 186 2.92 -48.37 -9.00
C GLY A 186 2.75 -47.55 -10.28
N ILE A 187 3.19 -46.30 -10.30
CA ILE A 187 3.23 -45.41 -11.48
C ILE A 187 4.25 -45.89 -12.51
N PHE A 188 5.46 -46.23 -12.06
CA PHE A 188 6.54 -46.68 -12.93
C PHE A 188 6.86 -48.14 -12.70
N ARG A 189 7.21 -48.84 -13.78
CA ARG A 189 7.64 -50.24 -13.77
C ARG A 189 8.85 -50.41 -14.66
N ILE A 190 9.81 -51.23 -14.23
CA ILE A 190 10.91 -51.67 -15.07
C ILE A 190 10.72 -53.15 -15.44
N ASN A 191 10.98 -53.50 -16.69
CA ASN A 191 11.09 -54.89 -17.10
C ASN A 191 12.42 -55.45 -16.58
N GLU A 192 12.34 -56.41 -15.67
CA GLU A 192 13.50 -57.03 -15.00
C GLU A 192 14.56 -57.58 -15.98
N ASN A 193 14.14 -58.02 -17.17
CA ASN A 193 15.03 -58.64 -18.15
C ASN A 193 15.54 -57.63 -19.19
N THR A 194 14.74 -56.67 -19.63
CA THR A 194 15.12 -55.77 -20.74
C THR A 194 15.58 -54.39 -20.28
N GLY A 195 15.27 -53.99 -19.05
CA GLY A 195 15.53 -52.64 -18.54
C GLY A 195 14.58 -51.58 -19.10
N SER A 196 13.53 -51.97 -19.84
CA SER A 196 12.50 -51.04 -20.33
C SER A 196 11.71 -50.47 -19.16
N VAL A 197 11.66 -49.15 -19.05
CA VAL A 197 10.88 -48.42 -18.04
C VAL A 197 9.57 -48.01 -18.68
N SER A 198 8.46 -48.30 -18.02
CA SER A 198 7.10 -48.00 -18.47
C SER A 198 6.32 -47.23 -17.41
N VAL A 199 5.43 -46.35 -17.88
CA VAL A 199 4.45 -45.63 -17.05
C VAL A 199 3.09 -46.32 -17.16
N THR A 200 2.37 -46.47 -16.04
CA THR A 200 1.14 -47.29 -15.95
C THR A 200 -0.15 -46.48 -15.97
N ARG A 201 -0.07 -45.16 -15.80
CA ARG A 201 -1.21 -44.22 -15.78
C ARG A 201 -0.78 -42.82 -16.20
N THR A 202 -1.75 -41.93 -16.37
CA THR A 202 -1.50 -40.51 -16.62
C THR A 202 -0.71 -39.87 -15.48
N LEU A 203 0.11 -38.90 -15.83
CA LEU A 203 0.83 -38.04 -14.90
C LEU A 203 0.23 -36.64 -14.97
N ASP A 204 0.42 -35.89 -13.90
CA ASP A 204 0.00 -34.51 -13.67
C ASP A 204 1.22 -33.83 -13.03
N ARG A 205 1.75 -32.80 -13.70
CA ARG A 205 2.98 -32.12 -13.32
C ARG A 205 2.73 -31.20 -12.14
N GLU A 206 1.57 -30.53 -12.07
CA GLU A 206 1.16 -29.65 -10.97
C GLU A 206 1.12 -30.43 -9.64
N ALA A 207 0.78 -31.72 -9.70
CA ALA A 207 0.87 -32.62 -8.56
C ALA A 207 2.32 -33.02 -8.23
N ILE A 208 3.08 -33.54 -9.21
CA ILE A 208 4.48 -33.97 -9.04
C ILE A 208 5.28 -33.76 -10.34
N ALA A 209 6.09 -32.70 -10.39
CA ALA A 209 6.91 -32.34 -11.56
C ALA A 209 8.13 -33.26 -11.80
N THR A 210 8.69 -33.87 -10.76
CA THR A 210 9.89 -34.71 -10.88
C THR A 210 9.83 -35.90 -9.93
N TYR A 211 10.16 -37.08 -10.46
CA TYR A 211 10.33 -38.30 -9.68
C TYR A 211 11.81 -38.69 -9.66
N GLN A 212 12.36 -38.79 -8.44
CA GLN A 212 13.70 -39.31 -8.22
C GLN A 212 13.61 -40.82 -7.93
N LEU A 213 13.94 -41.63 -8.93
CA LEU A 213 13.95 -43.08 -8.86
C LEU A 213 15.37 -43.59 -8.71
N PHE A 214 15.52 -44.86 -8.33
CA PHE A 214 16.80 -45.53 -8.20
C PHE A 214 16.75 -46.87 -8.91
N VAL A 215 17.74 -47.10 -9.77
CA VAL A 215 17.88 -48.33 -10.53
C VAL A 215 19.07 -49.12 -10.00
N GLU A 216 18.87 -50.40 -9.82
CA GLU A 216 19.92 -51.35 -9.45
C GLU A 216 19.76 -52.66 -10.23
N THR A 217 20.83 -53.44 -10.29
CA THR A 217 20.78 -54.82 -10.80
C THR A 217 20.95 -55.79 -9.65
N THR A 218 20.18 -56.89 -9.66
CA THR A 218 20.17 -57.90 -8.60
C THR A 218 20.48 -59.27 -9.17
N ASP A 219 21.08 -60.15 -8.36
CA ASP A 219 21.23 -61.57 -8.70
C ASP A 219 19.88 -62.32 -8.62
N ALA A 220 19.90 -63.61 -8.96
CA ALA A 220 18.72 -64.48 -8.86
C ALA A 220 18.17 -64.63 -7.43
N ASN A 221 18.97 -64.30 -6.41
CA ASN A 221 18.60 -64.34 -4.98
C ASN A 221 18.16 -62.96 -4.45
N GLY A 222 18.06 -61.94 -5.32
CA GLY A 222 17.64 -60.58 -4.95
C GLY A 222 18.72 -59.70 -4.31
N ARG A 223 19.98 -60.16 -4.27
CA ARG A 223 21.11 -59.37 -3.76
C ARG A 223 21.54 -58.36 -4.82
N THR A 224 21.71 -57.11 -4.41
CA THR A 224 22.19 -56.03 -5.29
C THR A 224 23.61 -56.34 -5.77
N LEU A 225 23.79 -56.36 -7.08
CA LEU A 225 25.06 -56.54 -7.78
C LEU A 225 25.66 -55.17 -8.12
N GLU A 226 24.84 -54.27 -8.65
CA GLU A 226 25.25 -52.90 -8.99
C GLU A 226 24.13 -51.88 -8.75
N GLY A 227 24.50 -50.64 -8.41
CA GLY A 227 23.57 -49.58 -8.01
C GLY A 227 23.49 -49.42 -6.48
N PRO A 228 22.58 -48.58 -5.97
CA PRO A 228 21.56 -47.81 -6.70
C PRO A 228 22.14 -46.63 -7.49
N VAL A 229 21.70 -46.45 -8.73
CA VAL A 229 22.00 -45.28 -9.58
C VAL A 229 20.73 -44.42 -9.71
N PRO A 230 20.80 -43.10 -9.46
CA PRO A 230 19.63 -42.23 -9.57
C PRO A 230 19.16 -42.12 -11.03
N LEU A 231 17.87 -42.38 -11.25
CA LEU A 231 17.15 -42.15 -12.49
C LEU A 231 16.14 -41.03 -12.25
N GLU A 232 16.36 -39.92 -12.93
CA GLU A 232 15.46 -38.77 -12.89
C GLU A 232 14.35 -38.94 -13.94
N VAL A 233 13.10 -38.79 -13.52
CA VAL A 233 11.96 -38.73 -14.42
C VAL A 233 11.34 -37.35 -14.30
N ILE A 234 11.39 -36.57 -15.36
CA ILE A 234 10.88 -35.21 -15.44
C ILE A 234 9.56 -35.24 -16.20
N VAL A 235 8.51 -34.72 -15.58
CA VAL A 235 7.21 -34.55 -16.23
C VAL A 235 7.25 -33.25 -17.02
N ILE A 236 7.03 -33.32 -18.34
CA ILE A 236 7.00 -32.14 -19.20
C ILE A 236 5.60 -31.53 -19.10
N ASP A 237 5.60 -30.24 -18.79
CA ASP A 237 4.45 -29.35 -18.69
C ASP A 237 3.61 -29.33 -19.98
N GLN A 238 2.29 -29.31 -19.83
CA GLN A 238 1.33 -29.04 -20.89
C GLN A 238 0.43 -27.90 -20.45
N ASN A 239 -0.01 -27.05 -21.39
CA ASN A 239 -0.97 -25.99 -21.08
C ASN A 239 -2.37 -26.58 -20.82
N ASP A 240 -2.66 -26.97 -19.58
CA ASP A 240 -3.95 -27.51 -19.15
C ASP A 240 -4.57 -26.76 -17.97
N ASN A 241 -3.85 -25.81 -17.38
CA ASN A 241 -4.40 -24.86 -16.42
C ASN A 241 -4.62 -23.51 -17.10
N ARG A 242 -5.75 -22.86 -16.80
CA ARG A 242 -6.05 -21.52 -17.31
C ARG A 242 -5.69 -20.47 -16.27
N PRO A 243 -5.39 -19.23 -16.68
CA PRO A 243 -5.10 -18.15 -15.76
C PRO A 243 -6.28 -17.87 -14.83
N ILE A 244 -6.02 -17.62 -13.55
CA ILE A 244 -7.03 -17.27 -12.55
C ILE A 244 -6.68 -15.98 -11.83
N PHE A 245 -7.66 -15.09 -11.68
CA PHE A 245 -7.55 -13.92 -10.83
C PHE A 245 -7.90 -14.28 -9.37
N ARG A 246 -7.36 -13.54 -8.41
CA ARG A 246 -7.75 -13.68 -6.99
C ARG A 246 -9.23 -13.32 -6.79
N GLU A 247 -9.85 -13.90 -5.77
CA GLU A 247 -11.21 -13.52 -5.39
C GLU A 247 -11.22 -12.15 -4.70
N GLY A 248 -12.11 -11.26 -5.16
CA GLY A 248 -12.37 -9.98 -4.52
C GLY A 248 -13.07 -9.00 -5.45
N PRO A 249 -13.61 -7.89 -4.93
CA PRO A 249 -13.89 -6.74 -5.77
C PRO A 249 -12.55 -6.05 -6.10
N TYR A 250 -12.24 -5.90 -7.38
CA TYR A 250 -11.10 -5.11 -7.85
C TYR A 250 -11.53 -3.66 -7.99
N VAL A 251 -11.31 -2.85 -6.95
CA VAL A 251 -11.73 -1.44 -6.94
C VAL A 251 -10.50 -0.53 -6.96
N GLY A 252 -10.38 0.28 -8.00
CA GLY A 252 -9.37 1.33 -8.13
C GLY A 252 -10.00 2.71 -8.06
N HIS A 253 -9.21 3.71 -7.65
CA HIS A 253 -9.64 5.11 -7.57
C HIS A 253 -8.70 5.97 -8.40
N VAL A 254 -9.25 6.97 -9.09
CA VAL A 254 -8.47 7.94 -9.85
C VAL A 254 -9.13 9.30 -9.78
N MET A 255 -8.33 10.33 -9.48
CA MET A 255 -8.79 11.71 -9.48
C MET A 255 -9.16 12.14 -10.91
N GLU A 256 -10.28 12.83 -11.09
CA GLU A 256 -10.59 13.44 -12.38
C GLU A 256 -9.53 14.46 -12.80
N GLY A 257 -9.43 14.72 -14.11
CA GLY A 257 -8.38 15.58 -14.64
C GLY A 257 -6.95 15.05 -14.42
N SER A 258 -6.78 13.77 -14.06
CA SER A 258 -5.47 13.16 -13.93
C SER A 258 -4.71 13.13 -15.27
N PRO A 259 -3.38 13.37 -15.28
CA PRO A 259 -2.59 13.30 -16.49
C PRO A 259 -2.61 11.91 -17.11
N THR A 260 -2.43 11.85 -18.43
CA THR A 260 -2.25 10.60 -19.17
C THR A 260 -1.05 9.83 -18.60
N GLY A 261 -1.20 8.52 -18.43
CA GLY A 261 -0.20 7.62 -17.84
C GLY A 261 -0.30 7.49 -16.32
N THR A 262 -1.32 8.08 -15.68
CA THR A 262 -1.55 7.90 -14.24
C THR A 262 -1.92 6.45 -13.96
N THR A 263 -1.19 5.79 -13.07
CA THR A 263 -1.47 4.41 -12.64
C THR A 263 -2.64 4.40 -11.65
N VAL A 264 -3.67 3.62 -11.96
CA VAL A 264 -4.91 3.51 -11.17
C VAL A 264 -4.82 2.33 -10.20
N MET A 265 -4.51 1.14 -10.72
CA MET A 265 -4.35 -0.08 -9.93
C MET A 265 -3.62 -1.16 -10.73
N ARG A 266 -3.26 -2.27 -10.09
CA ARG A 266 -2.62 -3.42 -10.74
C ARG A 266 -3.47 -4.68 -10.62
N MET A 267 -3.72 -5.32 -11.75
CA MET A 267 -4.35 -6.63 -11.84
C MET A 267 -3.30 -7.74 -11.78
N THR A 268 -3.62 -8.86 -11.16
CA THR A 268 -2.69 -10.01 -11.09
C THR A 268 -3.47 -11.31 -11.20
N ALA A 269 -3.20 -12.06 -12.26
CA ALA A 269 -3.64 -13.43 -12.45
C ALA A 269 -2.49 -14.41 -12.14
N PHE A 270 -2.85 -15.66 -11.93
CA PHE A 270 -1.95 -16.76 -11.60
C PHE A 270 -2.25 -17.93 -12.53
N ASP A 271 -1.20 -18.54 -13.07
CA ASP A 271 -1.28 -19.82 -13.78
C ASP A 271 -0.57 -20.90 -12.96
N ALA A 272 -1.06 -22.13 -13.00
CA ALA A 272 -0.50 -23.26 -12.27
C ALA A 272 0.58 -24.00 -13.06
N ASP A 273 0.61 -23.83 -14.39
CA ASP A 273 1.59 -24.42 -15.30
C ASP A 273 3.04 -23.96 -14.99
N ASP A 274 4.04 -24.50 -15.68
CA ASP A 274 5.44 -24.19 -15.40
C ASP A 274 5.81 -22.73 -15.72
N PRO A 275 6.17 -21.89 -14.72
CA PRO A 275 6.51 -20.48 -14.91
C PRO A 275 7.79 -20.26 -15.73
N ALA A 276 8.59 -21.29 -15.98
CA ALA A 276 9.75 -21.22 -16.86
C ALA A 276 9.39 -21.37 -18.35
N THR A 277 8.13 -21.67 -18.68
CA THR A 277 7.64 -21.89 -20.04
C THR A 277 6.59 -20.85 -20.43
N ASP A 278 6.23 -20.83 -21.72
CA ASP A 278 5.16 -19.96 -22.22
C ASP A 278 3.78 -20.38 -21.69
N ASN A 279 3.61 -21.63 -21.22
CA ASN A 279 2.33 -22.14 -20.72
C ASN A 279 1.81 -21.33 -19.52
N ALA A 280 2.70 -20.75 -18.71
CA ALA A 280 2.32 -19.86 -17.61
C ALA A 280 2.66 -18.38 -17.87
N LEU A 281 3.14 -18.03 -19.07
CA LEU A 281 3.51 -16.66 -19.42
C LEU A 281 2.27 -15.84 -19.79
N LEU A 282 1.81 -15.01 -18.87
CA LEU A 282 0.56 -14.27 -19.00
C LEU A 282 0.70 -12.96 -19.78
N ARG A 283 -0.35 -12.63 -20.53
CA ARG A 283 -0.61 -11.31 -21.10
C ARG A 283 -1.99 -10.79 -20.73
N TYR A 284 -2.06 -9.52 -20.32
CA TYR A 284 -3.29 -8.86 -19.92
C TYR A 284 -3.85 -7.98 -21.04
N HIS A 285 -5.18 -7.90 -21.15
CA HIS A 285 -5.85 -6.90 -21.98
C HIS A 285 -7.23 -6.50 -21.41
N ILE A 286 -7.70 -5.32 -21.80
CA ILE A 286 -9.06 -4.86 -21.49
C ILE A 286 -9.98 -5.38 -22.59
N ARG A 287 -10.87 -6.29 -22.24
CA ARG A 287 -11.85 -6.90 -23.16
C ARG A 287 -13.04 -5.98 -23.40
N GLN A 288 -13.47 -5.27 -22.36
CA GLN A 288 -14.62 -4.36 -22.41
C GLN A 288 -14.50 -3.26 -21.36
N GLN A 289 -14.97 -2.06 -21.69
CA GLN A 289 -15.12 -0.93 -20.79
C GLN A 289 -16.59 -0.48 -20.80
N THR A 290 -17.16 -0.21 -19.63
CA THR A 290 -18.50 0.36 -19.47
C THR A 290 -18.46 1.52 -18.46
N PRO A 291 -18.94 2.73 -18.81
CA PRO A 291 -19.46 3.13 -20.11
C PRO A 291 -18.36 3.25 -21.19
N ASP A 292 -18.78 3.27 -22.46
CA ASP A 292 -17.94 3.50 -23.64
C ASP A 292 -17.75 5.00 -23.97
N LYS A 293 -18.30 5.88 -23.12
CA LYS A 293 -18.22 7.33 -23.24
C LYS A 293 -17.35 7.93 -22.12
N PRO A 294 -16.68 9.07 -22.37
CA PRO A 294 -16.62 9.79 -23.65
C PRO A 294 -15.75 9.12 -24.71
N SER A 295 -14.96 8.09 -24.35
CA SER A 295 -14.16 7.27 -25.25
C SER A 295 -14.25 5.80 -24.84
N PRO A 296 -14.26 4.83 -25.79
CA PRO A 296 -14.21 3.41 -25.47
C PRO A 296 -12.87 2.98 -24.86
N ASN A 297 -11.83 3.82 -25.00
CA ASN A 297 -10.47 3.57 -24.53
C ASN A 297 -10.07 4.67 -23.53
N MET A 298 -10.68 4.68 -22.34
CA MET A 298 -10.28 5.60 -21.26
C MET A 298 -9.01 5.11 -20.57
N PHE A 299 -8.88 3.78 -20.47
CA PHE A 299 -7.81 3.09 -19.76
C PHE A 299 -7.03 2.16 -20.68
N TYR A 300 -5.80 1.88 -20.30
CA TYR A 300 -4.93 0.86 -20.87
C TYR A 300 -4.43 -0.02 -19.75
N ILE A 301 -4.21 -1.30 -20.04
CA ILE A 301 -3.54 -2.21 -19.12
C ILE A 301 -2.20 -2.61 -19.72
N ASP A 302 -1.13 -2.49 -18.94
CA ASP A 302 0.17 -3.01 -19.32
C ASP A 302 0.07 -4.53 -19.47
N PRO A 303 0.35 -5.09 -20.66
CA PRO A 303 0.12 -6.49 -20.94
C PRO A 303 1.06 -7.42 -20.17
N GLU A 304 2.19 -6.94 -19.62
CA GLU A 304 3.12 -7.77 -18.83
C GLU A 304 2.92 -7.57 -17.33
N LYS A 305 2.74 -6.31 -16.90
CA LYS A 305 2.67 -5.96 -15.49
C LYS A 305 1.26 -6.03 -14.90
N GLY A 306 0.24 -5.90 -15.74
CA GLY A 306 -1.15 -5.79 -15.32
C GLY A 306 -1.51 -4.42 -14.73
N ASP A 307 -0.67 -3.40 -14.90
CA ASP A 307 -0.91 -2.04 -14.42
C ASP A 307 -1.95 -1.34 -15.31
N ILE A 308 -3.07 -0.92 -14.72
CA ILE A 308 -4.09 -0.13 -15.40
C ILE A 308 -3.73 1.35 -15.28
N VAL A 309 -3.64 2.04 -16.41
CA VAL A 309 -3.26 3.45 -16.52
C VAL A 309 -4.28 4.23 -17.35
N THR A 310 -4.37 5.54 -17.11
CA THR A 310 -5.16 6.45 -17.94
C THR A 310 -4.48 6.69 -19.29
N VAL A 311 -5.25 6.71 -20.39
CA VAL A 311 -4.70 6.99 -21.75
C VAL A 311 -5.35 8.16 -22.47
N VAL A 312 -6.34 8.78 -21.85
CA VAL A 312 -7.04 9.95 -22.40
C VAL A 312 -6.46 11.25 -21.87
N SER A 313 -6.86 12.37 -22.48
CA SER A 313 -6.53 13.69 -21.95
C SER A 313 -7.23 13.91 -20.61
N PRO A 314 -6.63 14.71 -19.70
CA PRO A 314 -7.24 15.11 -18.45
C PRO A 314 -8.69 15.59 -18.58
N ALA A 315 -8.99 16.37 -19.61
CA ALA A 315 -10.30 16.98 -19.82
C ALA A 315 -11.40 15.99 -20.23
N LEU A 316 -11.05 14.74 -20.60
CA LEU A 316 -12.03 13.70 -20.89
C LEU A 316 -12.32 12.81 -19.69
N LEU A 317 -11.41 12.77 -18.71
CA LEU A 317 -11.63 12.09 -17.44
C LEU A 317 -12.29 13.07 -16.48
N ASP A 318 -13.58 13.28 -16.68
CA ASP A 318 -14.41 14.28 -16.02
C ASP A 318 -15.58 13.55 -15.33
N ARG A 319 -15.71 13.74 -14.02
CA ARG A 319 -16.69 13.07 -13.17
C ARG A 319 -18.11 13.54 -13.48
N GLU A 320 -18.31 14.83 -13.71
CA GLU A 320 -19.61 15.46 -13.99
C GLU A 320 -20.22 15.03 -15.32
N THR A 321 -19.41 14.48 -16.23
CA THR A 321 -19.91 13.92 -17.51
C THR A 321 -20.57 12.56 -17.37
N LEU A 322 -20.38 11.88 -16.23
CA LEU A 322 -20.86 10.52 -15.99
C LEU A 322 -22.12 10.52 -15.11
N GLU A 323 -23.14 9.73 -15.49
CA GLU A 323 -24.31 9.52 -14.63
C GLU A 323 -23.96 8.76 -13.34
N ASN A 324 -22.99 7.84 -13.44
CA ASN A 324 -22.38 7.13 -12.31
C ASN A 324 -20.87 7.33 -12.42
N PRO A 325 -20.18 7.89 -11.41
CA PRO A 325 -18.76 8.25 -11.48
C PRO A 325 -17.85 7.01 -11.34
N LYS A 326 -18.12 5.97 -12.14
CA LYS A 326 -17.36 4.73 -12.17
C LYS A 326 -17.29 4.14 -13.58
N TYR A 327 -16.18 3.48 -13.85
CA TYR A 327 -15.98 2.61 -15.00
C TYR A 327 -15.87 1.15 -14.56
N GLU A 328 -16.48 0.25 -15.30
CA GLU A 328 -16.35 -1.20 -15.13
C GLU A 328 -15.58 -1.76 -16.33
N LEU A 329 -14.42 -2.35 -16.05
CA LEU A 329 -13.51 -2.97 -17.01
C LEU A 329 -13.57 -4.49 -16.85
N ILE A 330 -13.80 -5.21 -17.95
CA ILE A 330 -13.60 -6.65 -18.01
C ILE A 330 -12.16 -6.87 -18.46
N ILE A 331 -11.33 -7.34 -17.53
CA ILE A 331 -9.93 -7.65 -17.76
C ILE A 331 -9.81 -9.13 -18.10
N GLU A 332 -9.03 -9.43 -19.14
CA GLU A 332 -8.71 -10.80 -19.55
C GLU A 332 -7.20 -11.02 -19.41
N ALA A 333 -6.83 -12.14 -18.78
CA ALA A 333 -5.46 -12.65 -18.74
C ALA A 333 -5.41 -13.89 -19.62
N GLN A 334 -4.42 -13.95 -20.51
CA GLN A 334 -4.22 -15.02 -21.47
C GLN A 334 -2.82 -15.58 -21.31
N ASP A 335 -2.69 -16.90 -21.21
CA ASP A 335 -1.39 -17.58 -21.17
C ASP A 335 -0.74 -17.66 -22.57
N MET A 336 0.34 -18.45 -22.72
CA MET A 336 1.05 -18.63 -23.99
C MET A 336 1.53 -17.31 -24.59
N ALA A 337 1.94 -16.38 -23.72
CA ALA A 337 2.31 -15.02 -24.08
C ALA A 337 1.23 -14.26 -24.88
N GLY A 338 -0.05 -14.58 -24.67
CA GLY A 338 -1.18 -13.96 -25.37
C GLY A 338 -1.41 -14.46 -26.79
N LEU A 339 -0.89 -15.64 -27.15
CA LEU A 339 -1.15 -16.26 -28.45
C LEU A 339 -2.57 -16.86 -28.50
N ASP A 340 -3.16 -16.95 -29.70
CA ASP A 340 -4.52 -17.48 -29.94
C ASP A 340 -4.74 -18.93 -29.42
N VAL A 341 -3.67 -19.67 -29.18
CA VAL A 341 -3.72 -21.03 -28.62
C VAL A 341 -3.83 -21.06 -27.10
N GLY A 342 -3.61 -19.91 -26.44
CA GLY A 342 -3.60 -19.81 -25.00
C GLY A 342 -5.00 -19.81 -24.37
N LEU A 343 -5.09 -20.25 -23.12
CA LEU A 343 -6.30 -20.24 -22.33
C LEU A 343 -6.47 -18.87 -21.66
N THR A 344 -7.72 -18.54 -21.30
CA THR A 344 -8.06 -17.22 -20.78
C THR A 344 -8.79 -17.30 -19.44
N GLY A 345 -8.46 -16.35 -18.57
CA GLY A 345 -9.19 -16.03 -17.35
C GLY A 345 -9.70 -14.60 -17.42
N THR A 346 -10.84 -14.31 -16.80
CA THR A 346 -11.41 -12.95 -16.78
C THR A 346 -11.73 -12.49 -15.36
N ALA A 347 -11.66 -11.18 -15.13
CA ALA A 347 -12.06 -10.52 -13.88
C ALA A 347 -12.64 -9.14 -14.17
N THR A 348 -13.53 -8.66 -13.29
CA THR A 348 -14.13 -7.33 -13.39
C THR A 348 -13.44 -6.36 -12.44
N ALA A 349 -12.97 -5.26 -13.00
CA ALA A 349 -12.32 -4.14 -12.35
C ALA A 349 -13.26 -2.92 -12.33
N THR A 350 -13.51 -2.34 -11.16
CA THR A 350 -14.30 -1.11 -11.01
C THR A 350 -13.37 0.05 -10.69
N ILE A 351 -13.34 1.06 -11.55
CA ILE A 351 -12.59 2.30 -11.34
C ILE A 351 -13.56 3.38 -10.91
N VAL A 352 -13.37 3.94 -9.72
CA VAL A 352 -14.14 5.08 -9.21
C VAL A 352 -13.39 6.36 -9.54
N ILE A 353 -14.12 7.36 -10.05
CA ILE A 353 -13.57 8.69 -10.34
C ILE A 353 -13.78 9.56 -9.11
N ASP A 354 -12.68 10.02 -8.51
CA ASP A 354 -12.72 10.92 -7.37
C ASP A 354 -12.87 12.38 -7.85
N ASP A 355 -13.62 13.15 -7.08
CA ASP A 355 -14.02 14.55 -7.33
C ASP A 355 -12.88 15.55 -7.09
N LYS A 356 -12.82 16.56 -7.96
CA LYS A 356 -11.93 17.70 -7.87
C LYS A 356 -12.76 18.97 -8.00
N ASN A 357 -12.51 19.95 -7.12
CA ASN A 357 -13.13 21.27 -7.23
C ASN A 357 -12.70 21.99 -8.52
N ASP A 358 -13.48 21.83 -9.58
CA ASP A 358 -13.26 22.46 -10.87
C ASP A 358 -14.52 23.16 -11.41
N HIS A 359 -15.66 22.96 -10.76
CA HIS A 359 -16.83 23.80 -10.93
C HIS A 359 -16.89 24.91 -9.87
N SER A 360 -17.54 26.01 -10.24
CA SER A 360 -17.69 27.16 -9.36
C SER A 360 -19.17 27.36 -9.03
N PRO A 361 -19.50 27.74 -7.79
CA PRO A 361 -20.88 27.91 -7.37
C PRO A 361 -21.49 29.11 -8.10
N LYS A 362 -22.67 28.91 -8.69
CA LYS A 362 -23.39 29.93 -9.45
C LYS A 362 -24.73 30.22 -8.82
N PHE A 363 -25.02 31.49 -8.52
CA PHE A 363 -26.34 31.89 -8.06
C PHE A 363 -27.41 31.59 -9.13
N THR A 364 -28.53 31.00 -8.71
CA THR A 364 -29.64 30.68 -9.62
C THR A 364 -30.33 31.94 -10.16
N LYS A 365 -30.23 33.05 -9.41
CA LYS A 365 -30.81 34.35 -9.74
C LYS A 365 -29.74 35.42 -9.66
N LYS A 366 -29.86 36.43 -10.53
CA LYS A 366 -28.98 37.61 -10.50
C LYS A 366 -29.30 38.55 -9.34
N GLU A 367 -30.56 38.56 -8.90
CA GLU A 367 -31.06 39.44 -7.85
C GLU A 367 -31.99 38.66 -6.92
N PHE A 368 -31.80 38.84 -5.62
CA PHE A 368 -32.66 38.33 -4.58
C PHE A 368 -33.29 39.52 -3.86
N GLN A 369 -34.61 39.50 -3.67
CA GLN A 369 -35.36 40.57 -3.03
C GLN A 369 -36.03 40.03 -1.78
N ALA A 370 -35.98 40.81 -0.70
CA ALA A 370 -36.68 40.51 0.53
C ALA A 370 -37.08 41.80 1.25
N THR A 371 -38.13 41.71 2.05
CA THR A 371 -38.70 42.78 2.85
C THR A 371 -38.68 42.39 4.31
N VAL A 372 -38.24 43.31 5.17
CA VAL A 372 -38.02 43.06 6.59
C VAL A 372 -38.83 44.07 7.39
N GLU A 373 -39.56 43.60 8.39
CA GLU A 373 -40.24 44.48 9.35
C GLU A 373 -39.26 44.99 10.40
N GLU A 374 -39.48 46.21 10.87
CA GLU A 374 -38.64 46.81 11.91
C GLU A 374 -38.63 45.94 13.17
N GLY A 375 -37.42 45.59 13.65
CA GLY A 375 -37.23 44.74 14.82
C GLY A 375 -37.25 43.23 14.58
N ALA A 376 -37.47 42.78 13.34
CA ALA A 376 -37.36 41.37 12.99
C ALA A 376 -35.91 40.86 13.14
N VAL A 377 -35.78 39.61 13.61
CA VAL A 377 -34.51 38.89 13.78
C VAL A 377 -34.59 37.53 13.09
N GLY A 378 -33.45 37.01 12.64
CA GLY A 378 -33.37 35.72 11.96
C GLY A 378 -33.37 35.82 10.44
N VAL A 379 -33.58 34.68 9.78
CA VAL A 379 -33.38 34.51 8.33
C VAL A 379 -34.43 35.27 7.53
N ILE A 380 -33.95 36.05 6.56
CA ILE A 380 -34.74 36.94 5.72
C ILE A 380 -34.92 36.33 4.32
N VAL A 381 -33.83 35.78 3.78
CA VAL A 381 -33.80 35.27 2.40
C VAL A 381 -32.76 34.16 2.28
N ASN A 382 -33.14 33.12 1.53
CA ASN A 382 -32.24 32.05 1.15
C ASN A 382 -31.70 32.32 -0.26
N LEU A 383 -30.37 32.43 -0.37
CA LEU A 383 -29.64 32.56 -1.62
C LEU A 383 -29.37 31.15 -2.16
N THR A 384 -30.00 30.79 -3.27
CA THR A 384 -29.80 29.49 -3.90
C THR A 384 -28.63 29.54 -4.89
N VAL A 385 -27.74 28.55 -4.79
CA VAL A 385 -26.59 28.35 -5.67
C VAL A 385 -26.62 26.95 -6.28
N GLU A 386 -26.07 26.84 -7.49
CA GLU A 386 -25.85 25.60 -8.20
C GLU A 386 -24.34 25.36 -8.31
N ASP A 387 -23.91 24.20 -7.87
CA ASP A 387 -22.56 23.67 -8.05
C ASP A 387 -22.66 22.21 -8.52
N LYS A 388 -21.76 21.80 -9.41
CA LYS A 388 -21.77 20.48 -10.06
C LYS A 388 -20.81 19.48 -9.44
N ASP A 389 -19.85 19.95 -8.64
CA ASP A 389 -18.94 19.09 -7.88
C ASP A 389 -19.72 18.12 -6.96
N ASP A 390 -19.05 17.10 -6.42
CA ASP A 390 -19.66 16.08 -5.57
C ASP A 390 -20.26 16.65 -4.27
N PRO A 391 -21.57 16.49 -4.02
CA PRO A 391 -22.22 16.94 -2.78
C PRO A 391 -21.67 16.32 -1.49
N ALA A 392 -20.95 15.20 -1.58
CA ALA A 392 -20.30 14.58 -0.43
C ALA A 392 -18.98 15.25 -0.03
N THR A 393 -18.41 16.10 -0.90
CA THR A 393 -17.11 16.74 -0.67
C THR A 393 -17.27 18.20 -0.23
N GLY A 394 -16.18 18.78 0.28
CA GLY A 394 -16.12 20.20 0.57
C GLY A 394 -16.10 21.07 -0.69
N ALA A 395 -15.91 20.49 -1.88
CA ALA A 395 -15.85 21.23 -3.13
C ALA A 395 -17.21 21.85 -3.49
N TRP A 396 -18.28 21.08 -3.29
CA TRP A 396 -19.65 21.51 -3.49
C TRP A 396 -20.17 22.52 -2.44
N ARG A 397 -19.57 22.57 -1.25
CA ARG A 397 -20.09 23.38 -0.13
C ARG A 397 -19.81 24.86 -0.31
N ALA A 398 -20.87 25.65 -0.46
CA ALA A 398 -20.79 27.08 -0.68
C ALA A 398 -20.33 27.83 0.58
N ALA A 399 -19.54 28.89 0.37
CA ALA A 399 -19.14 29.83 1.40
C ALA A 399 -19.51 31.25 0.98
N TYR A 400 -20.18 31.99 1.86
CA TYR A 400 -20.71 33.32 1.55
C TYR A 400 -20.00 34.40 2.37
N THR A 401 -19.76 35.56 1.76
CA THR A 401 -19.26 36.75 2.44
C THR A 401 -19.98 38.00 1.94
N ILE A 402 -20.31 38.92 2.85
CA ILE A 402 -20.98 40.18 2.50
C ILE A 402 -19.92 41.21 2.14
N ILE A 403 -19.80 41.55 0.86
CA ILE A 403 -18.75 42.45 0.36
C ILE A 403 -19.02 43.94 0.60
N ASN A 404 -20.30 44.35 0.67
CA ASN A 404 -20.71 45.75 0.82
C ASN A 404 -22.16 45.85 1.34
N GLY A 405 -22.60 47.05 1.75
CA GLY A 405 -23.99 47.32 2.13
C GLY A 405 -24.34 46.98 3.58
N ASN A 406 -23.38 46.51 4.38
CA ASN A 406 -23.56 46.13 5.78
C ASN A 406 -22.59 46.86 6.76
N PRO A 407 -22.45 48.20 6.70
CA PRO A 407 -21.49 48.93 7.55
C PRO A 407 -21.82 48.86 9.04
N GLY A 408 -23.09 48.63 9.38
CA GLY A 408 -23.56 48.48 10.74
C GLY A 408 -23.57 47.05 11.26
N GLN A 409 -23.11 46.05 10.48
CA GLN A 409 -23.18 44.62 10.84
C GLN A 409 -24.59 44.14 11.25
N SER A 410 -25.64 44.73 10.67
CA SER A 410 -27.03 44.37 10.93
C SER A 410 -27.45 43.08 10.21
N PHE A 411 -26.61 42.57 9.31
CA PHE A 411 -26.83 41.33 8.57
C PHE A 411 -25.69 40.35 8.76
N GLU A 412 -26.03 39.06 8.78
CA GLU A 412 -25.08 37.95 8.78
C GLU A 412 -25.54 36.90 7.78
N ILE A 413 -24.60 36.14 7.21
CA ILE A 413 -24.91 35.08 6.26
C ILE A 413 -24.21 33.78 6.64
N HIS A 414 -24.99 32.69 6.64
CA HIS A 414 -24.50 31.33 6.92
C HIS A 414 -24.93 30.39 5.81
N THR A 415 -24.13 29.35 5.55
CA THR A 415 -24.51 28.29 4.60
C THR A 415 -25.38 27.25 5.29
N ASN A 416 -26.55 26.96 4.74
CA ASN A 416 -27.42 25.89 5.21
C ASN A 416 -26.71 24.53 5.01
N PRO A 417 -26.52 23.72 6.07
CA PRO A 417 -25.79 22.45 5.97
C PRO A 417 -26.53 21.36 5.19
N GLN A 418 -27.84 21.50 4.97
CA GLN A 418 -28.66 20.51 4.26
C GLN A 418 -28.93 20.90 2.81
N THR A 419 -29.16 22.19 2.55
CA THR A 419 -29.59 22.68 1.22
C THR A 419 -28.50 23.45 0.48
N ASN A 420 -27.37 23.75 1.13
CA ASN A 420 -26.28 24.58 0.58
C ASN A 420 -26.66 26.02 0.23
N GLU A 421 -27.85 26.46 0.66
CA GLU A 421 -28.35 27.82 0.47
C GLU A 421 -27.67 28.81 1.42
N GLY A 422 -27.41 30.02 0.96
CA GLY A 422 -26.95 31.13 1.80
C GLY A 422 -28.10 31.76 2.57
N MET A 423 -28.16 31.56 3.88
CA MET A 423 -29.19 32.10 4.76
C MET A 423 -28.78 33.48 5.25
N LEU A 424 -29.26 34.54 4.58
CA LEU A 424 -29.04 35.92 5.01
C LEU A 424 -30.02 36.27 6.14
N SER A 425 -29.50 36.71 7.28
CA SER A 425 -30.25 36.93 8.51
C SER A 425 -30.07 38.35 9.04
N VAL A 426 -31.10 38.92 9.70
CA VAL A 426 -30.95 40.15 10.49
C VAL A 426 -30.36 39.78 11.84
N VAL A 427 -29.27 40.43 12.19
CA VAL A 427 -28.67 40.36 13.52
C VAL A 427 -28.95 41.66 14.25
N LYS A 428 -29.49 41.54 15.47
CA LYS A 428 -29.60 42.67 16.37
C LYS A 428 -28.28 42.83 17.10
N LEU A 429 -27.54 43.91 16.79
CA LEU A 429 -26.32 44.22 17.53
C LEU A 429 -26.64 44.53 18.99
N LEU A 430 -25.79 44.02 19.86
CA LEU A 430 -25.84 44.31 21.27
C LEU A 430 -25.25 45.71 21.50
N THR A 431 -26.10 46.67 21.87
CA THR A 431 -25.67 48.02 22.23
C THR A 431 -25.87 48.26 23.72
N VAL A 432 -24.85 48.80 24.38
CA VAL A 432 -24.93 49.28 25.75
C VAL A 432 -25.11 50.80 25.67
N ASN A 433 -26.27 51.30 26.07
CA ASN A 433 -26.54 52.73 26.12
C ASN A 433 -26.45 53.23 27.57
N ALA A 434 -25.74 54.33 27.77
CA ALA A 434 -25.72 55.07 29.03
C ALA A 434 -26.31 56.46 28.81
N THR A 435 -27.05 56.96 29.79
CA THR A 435 -27.67 58.29 29.76
C THR A 435 -27.09 59.15 30.88
N ASP A 436 -26.72 60.38 30.54
CA ASP A 436 -26.30 61.38 31.51
C ASP A 436 -27.53 62.20 31.96
N PRO A 437 -27.84 62.31 33.26
CA PRO A 437 -28.94 63.12 33.76
C PRO A 437 -28.77 64.64 33.54
N ASP A 438 -27.57 65.14 33.22
CA ASP A 438 -27.27 66.56 33.00
C ASP A 438 -27.76 67.06 31.63
N SER A 439 -29.08 67.10 31.46
CA SER A 439 -29.76 67.53 30.21
C SER A 439 -29.54 68.99 29.77
N LEU A 440 -28.99 69.84 30.64
CA LEU A 440 -28.74 71.27 30.37
C LEU A 440 -27.31 71.56 29.87
N GLN A 441 -26.45 70.54 29.77
CA GLN A 441 -25.11 70.64 29.20
C GLN A 441 -24.92 69.58 28.12
N HIS A 442 -24.39 69.96 26.95
CA HIS A 442 -24.04 68.98 25.92
C HIS A 442 -22.75 68.25 26.29
N GLN A 443 -22.89 67.16 27.03
CA GLN A 443 -21.79 66.25 27.38
C GLN A 443 -21.82 65.01 26.47
N THR A 444 -20.64 64.46 26.19
CA THR A 444 -20.46 63.20 25.45
C THR A 444 -20.05 62.08 26.40
N ILE A 445 -20.53 60.86 26.14
CA ILE A 445 -20.23 59.66 26.91
C ILE A 445 -19.27 58.79 26.11
N ARG A 446 -18.21 58.30 26.75
CA ARG A 446 -17.29 57.31 26.18
C ARG A 446 -17.42 55.97 26.87
N TYR A 447 -17.51 54.91 26.07
CA TYR A 447 -17.59 53.54 26.55
C TYR A 447 -16.22 52.86 26.56
N SER A 448 -15.99 51.97 27.51
CA SER A 448 -14.80 51.10 27.57
C SER A 448 -15.09 49.81 28.30
N VAL A 449 -14.34 48.75 27.99
CA VAL A 449 -14.39 47.49 28.73
C VAL A 449 -13.70 47.69 30.07
N TYR A 450 -14.40 47.39 31.17
CA TYR A 450 -13.83 47.47 32.53
C TYR A 450 -13.30 46.11 33.00
N LYS A 451 -14.11 45.06 32.85
CA LYS A 451 -13.72 43.69 33.21
C LYS A 451 -14.35 42.69 32.25
N ASP A 452 -13.48 41.94 31.58
CA ASP A 452 -13.83 40.88 30.65
C ASP A 452 -12.91 39.68 30.90
N PRO A 453 -13.31 38.71 31.76
CA PRO A 453 -12.42 37.65 32.25
C PRO A 453 -11.73 36.82 31.17
N ALA A 454 -12.41 36.58 30.05
CA ALA A 454 -11.92 35.77 28.94
C ALA A 454 -11.44 36.59 27.73
N GLY A 455 -11.62 37.92 27.74
CA GLY A 455 -11.20 38.79 26.63
C GLY A 455 -12.00 38.57 25.34
N TRP A 456 -13.29 38.21 25.45
CA TRP A 456 -14.17 37.88 24.33
C TRP A 456 -14.92 39.07 23.76
N LEU A 457 -15.01 40.18 24.50
CA LEU A 457 -15.87 41.29 24.16
C LEU A 457 -15.05 42.58 23.97
N ASN A 458 -15.42 43.34 22.96
CA ASN A 458 -14.96 44.69 22.74
C ASN A 458 -16.15 45.64 22.69
N ILE A 459 -15.95 46.92 23.02
CA ILE A 459 -16.98 47.94 22.91
C ILE A 459 -16.47 49.13 22.12
N ASN A 460 -17.29 49.62 21.20
CA ASN A 460 -16.99 50.84 20.49
C ASN A 460 -17.17 52.05 21.43
N PRO A 461 -16.13 52.89 21.58
CA PRO A 461 -16.11 53.96 22.57
C PRO A 461 -17.09 55.10 22.29
N ILE A 462 -17.69 55.19 21.10
CA ILE A 462 -18.54 56.32 20.69
C ILE A 462 -20.02 55.93 20.69
N ASN A 463 -20.37 54.77 20.15
CA ASN A 463 -21.77 54.35 19.96
C ASN A 463 -22.21 53.21 20.89
N GLY A 464 -21.30 52.64 21.68
CA GLY A 464 -21.61 51.58 22.65
C GLY A 464 -21.96 50.23 22.03
N THR A 465 -21.63 49.97 20.75
CA THR A 465 -21.79 48.65 20.14
C THR A 465 -20.78 47.66 20.71
N VAL A 466 -21.25 46.47 21.09
CA VAL A 466 -20.41 45.40 21.64
C VAL A 466 -20.14 44.37 20.54
N ASP A 467 -18.87 44.16 20.24
CA ASP A 467 -18.38 43.19 19.26
C ASP A 467 -17.67 42.04 19.98
N THR A 468 -17.52 40.89 19.31
CA THR A 468 -16.79 39.74 19.86
C THR A 468 -15.38 39.69 19.27
N THR A 469 -14.37 39.55 20.13
CA THR A 469 -12.95 39.43 19.76
C THR A 469 -12.48 37.99 19.65
N ALA A 470 -13.24 37.06 20.21
CA ALA A 470 -12.99 35.63 20.18
C ALA A 470 -14.30 34.85 20.09
N VAL A 471 -14.22 33.56 19.75
CA VAL A 471 -15.36 32.65 19.77
C VAL A 471 -15.82 32.47 21.22
N LEU A 472 -17.13 32.60 21.44
CA LEU A 472 -17.74 32.38 22.75
C LEU A 472 -17.94 30.89 22.94
N ASP A 473 -17.41 30.38 24.05
CA ASP A 473 -17.37 28.95 24.38
C ASP A 473 -18.12 28.75 25.72
N ARG A 474 -19.23 28.01 25.71
CA ARG A 474 -20.07 27.85 26.91
C ARG A 474 -19.37 26.98 27.95
N GLU A 475 -18.53 26.05 27.51
CA GLU A 475 -17.81 25.06 28.29
C GLU A 475 -16.53 25.64 28.92
N SER A 476 -16.23 26.91 28.60
CA SER A 476 -15.14 27.68 29.18
C SER A 476 -15.27 27.84 30.70
N PRO A 477 -14.15 27.79 31.45
CA PRO A 477 -14.15 28.00 32.90
C PRO A 477 -14.61 29.40 33.35
N PHE A 478 -14.68 30.36 32.42
CA PHE A 478 -15.14 31.73 32.70
C PHE A 478 -16.67 31.90 32.60
N VAL A 479 -17.38 30.87 32.15
CA VAL A 479 -18.83 30.85 32.06
C VAL A 479 -19.40 30.10 33.26
N HIS A 480 -20.43 30.67 33.89
CA HIS A 480 -21.05 30.09 35.07
C HIS A 480 -22.56 30.01 34.87
N ASN A 481 -23.14 28.82 35.01
CA ASN A 481 -24.57 28.56 34.78
C ASN A 481 -25.05 29.06 33.39
N SER A 482 -24.25 28.83 32.35
CA SER A 482 -24.51 29.32 30.98
C SER A 482 -24.56 30.84 30.84
N VAL A 483 -24.07 31.60 31.82
CA VAL A 483 -24.00 33.06 31.78
C VAL A 483 -22.56 33.52 31.86
N TYR A 484 -22.15 34.28 30.86
CA TYR A 484 -20.90 35.04 30.83
C TYR A 484 -21.15 36.47 31.32
N THR A 485 -20.37 36.94 32.29
CA THR A 485 -20.56 38.27 32.89
C THR A 485 -19.39 39.19 32.55
N ALA A 486 -19.71 40.31 31.90
CA ALA A 486 -18.75 41.37 31.57
C ALA A 486 -19.20 42.72 32.15
N LEU A 487 -18.23 43.56 32.52
CA LEU A 487 -18.48 44.91 33.05
C LEU A 487 -17.94 45.95 32.07
N PHE A 488 -18.77 46.96 31.79
CA PHE A 488 -18.46 48.09 30.93
C PHE A 488 -18.50 49.38 31.73
N LEU A 489 -17.63 50.33 31.37
CA LEU A 489 -17.58 51.66 31.95
C LEU A 489 -18.06 52.68 30.94
N ALA A 490 -18.96 53.56 31.36
CA ALA A 490 -19.36 54.76 30.66
C ALA A 490 -18.79 55.97 31.41
N VAL A 491 -18.02 56.81 30.73
CA VAL A 491 -17.36 57.99 31.31
C VAL A 491 -17.90 59.23 30.60
N ASP A 492 -18.45 60.19 31.36
CA ASP A 492 -18.87 61.46 30.79
C ASP A 492 -17.66 62.37 30.49
N SER A 493 -17.93 63.50 29.83
CA SER A 493 -16.91 64.53 29.53
C SER A 493 -17.06 65.75 30.44
N GLY A 494 -17.75 65.59 31.57
CA GLY A 494 -17.90 66.59 32.61
C GLY A 494 -16.58 66.89 33.31
N ASN A 495 -16.54 67.99 34.05
CA ASN A 495 -15.41 68.35 34.93
C ASN A 495 -15.93 68.58 36.35
N PRO A 496 -15.69 67.64 37.30
CA PRO A 496 -14.94 66.39 37.14
C PRO A 496 -15.71 65.34 36.31
N PRO A 497 -15.02 64.39 35.64
CA PRO A 497 -15.68 63.35 34.88
C PRO A 497 -16.35 62.33 35.83
N ALA A 498 -17.62 62.02 35.62
CA ALA A 498 -18.29 60.94 36.34
C ALA A 498 -18.31 59.65 35.53
N THR A 499 -18.44 58.53 36.24
CA THR A 499 -18.36 57.19 35.67
C THR A 499 -19.55 56.34 36.08
N GLY A 500 -20.21 55.69 35.12
CA GLY A 500 -21.21 54.65 35.34
C GLY A 500 -20.65 53.27 35.01
N THR A 501 -20.92 52.27 35.83
CA THR A 501 -20.56 50.87 35.53
C THR A 501 -21.82 50.09 35.14
N GLY A 502 -21.82 49.51 33.94
CA GLY A 502 -22.86 48.60 33.45
C GLY A 502 -22.42 47.14 33.55
N THR A 503 -23.34 46.25 33.91
CA THR A 503 -23.11 44.80 33.89
C THR A 503 -23.85 44.20 32.71
N LEU A 504 -23.13 43.51 31.82
CA LEU A 504 -23.68 42.72 30.74
C LEU A 504 -23.69 41.24 31.14
N LEU A 505 -24.87 40.64 31.08
CA LEU A 505 -25.07 39.20 31.28
C LEU A 505 -25.37 38.57 29.92
N VAL A 506 -24.43 37.79 29.40
CA VAL A 506 -24.57 37.09 28.12
C VAL A 506 -24.94 35.64 28.43
N THR A 507 -26.17 35.24 28.12
CA THR A 507 -26.58 33.84 28.19
C THR A 507 -26.12 33.12 26.93
N LEU A 508 -25.32 32.06 27.08
CA LEU A 508 -24.82 31.24 25.99
C LEU A 508 -25.69 30.00 25.82
N GLU A 509 -26.14 29.75 24.60
CA GLU A 509 -26.82 28.50 24.24
C GLU A 509 -25.79 27.37 24.06
N ASP A 510 -26.21 26.15 24.37
CA ASP A 510 -25.38 24.96 24.28
C ASP A 510 -25.43 24.38 22.86
N VAL A 511 -24.27 24.14 22.27
CA VAL A 511 -24.10 23.52 20.95
C VAL A 511 -23.36 22.21 21.13
N ASN A 512 -23.71 21.18 20.34
CA ASN A 512 -23.03 19.88 20.40
C ASN A 512 -21.64 19.95 19.74
N ASP A 513 -20.62 20.37 20.48
CA ASP A 513 -19.25 20.53 19.98
C ASP A 513 -18.19 19.76 20.80
N ASN A 514 -18.59 19.11 21.89
CA ASN A 514 -17.74 18.18 22.62
C ASN A 514 -18.16 16.73 22.34
N ALA A 515 -17.15 15.84 22.25
CA ALA A 515 -17.40 14.41 22.10
C ALA A 515 -17.32 13.73 23.48
N PRO A 516 -18.12 12.66 23.70
CA PRO A 516 -18.19 12.02 25.00
C PRO A 516 -16.89 11.28 25.34
N VAL A 517 -16.46 11.32 26.59
CA VAL A 517 -15.22 10.67 27.06
C VAL A 517 -15.55 9.52 28.02
N ILE A 518 -14.92 8.36 27.80
CA ILE A 518 -15.14 7.16 28.62
C ILE A 518 -14.27 7.09 29.88
N HIS A 519 -14.81 6.49 30.93
CA HIS A 519 -14.10 6.19 32.17
C HIS A 519 -14.65 4.91 32.83
N PRO A 520 -13.80 4.03 33.38
CA PRO A 520 -12.33 4.06 33.36
C PRO A 520 -11.73 3.60 32.00
N THR A 521 -10.50 4.01 31.70
CA THR A 521 -9.75 3.59 30.49
C THR A 521 -8.92 2.32 30.67
N VAL A 522 -8.88 1.79 31.89
CA VAL A 522 -8.19 0.54 32.25
C VAL A 522 -9.15 -0.34 33.03
N ALA A 523 -9.22 -1.61 32.66
CA ALA A 523 -10.00 -2.63 33.35
C ALA A 523 -9.12 -3.85 33.64
N GLU A 524 -9.29 -4.44 34.82
CA GLU A 524 -8.57 -5.64 35.23
C GLU A 524 -9.55 -6.80 35.34
N VAL A 525 -9.21 -7.95 34.75
CA VAL A 525 -10.05 -9.16 34.74
C VAL A 525 -9.25 -10.38 35.17
N CYS A 526 -9.89 -11.28 35.91
CA CYS A 526 -9.29 -12.54 36.32
C CYS A 526 -9.28 -13.58 35.18
N ASP A 527 -8.20 -14.37 35.09
CA ASP A 527 -8.10 -15.53 34.21
C ASP A 527 -9.10 -16.65 34.54
N ASP A 528 -9.62 -16.69 35.78
CA ASP A 528 -10.59 -17.66 36.29
C ASP A 528 -12.03 -17.11 36.43
N ALA A 529 -12.30 -15.93 35.83
CA ALA A 529 -13.56 -15.22 36.04
C ALA A 529 -14.79 -16.05 35.63
N LYS A 530 -15.44 -16.68 36.64
CA LYS A 530 -16.77 -17.29 36.50
C LYS A 530 -17.86 -16.27 36.14
N ASN A 531 -17.58 -14.97 36.33
CA ASN A 531 -18.47 -13.88 36.01
C ASN A 531 -18.01 -13.23 34.71
N LEU A 532 -18.86 -13.32 33.69
CA LEU A 532 -18.65 -12.80 32.35
C LEU A 532 -18.64 -11.25 32.28
N SER A 533 -18.72 -10.55 33.42
CA SER A 533 -18.72 -9.08 33.51
C SER A 533 -17.30 -8.54 33.73
N VAL A 534 -16.82 -7.66 32.85
CA VAL A 534 -15.45 -7.14 32.84
C VAL A 534 -15.38 -5.81 33.58
N VAL A 535 -16.12 -4.81 33.10
CA VAL A 535 -16.11 -3.46 33.66
C VAL A 535 -17.40 -2.74 33.31
N ILE A 536 -17.84 -1.86 34.20
CA ILE A 536 -18.89 -0.88 33.91
C ILE A 536 -18.18 0.38 33.42
N LEU A 537 -18.41 0.73 32.15
CA LEU A 537 -17.94 1.97 31.55
C LEU A 537 -18.97 3.07 31.78
N GLY A 538 -18.55 4.20 32.32
CA GLY A 538 -19.28 5.47 32.26
C GLY A 538 -18.76 6.31 31.09
N ALA A 539 -19.63 7.17 30.56
CA ALA A 539 -19.23 8.24 29.66
C ALA A 539 -19.67 9.58 30.25
N SER A 540 -18.86 10.61 30.01
CA SER A 540 -19.11 11.99 30.41
C SER A 540 -18.88 12.93 29.23
N ASP A 541 -19.79 13.88 29.06
CA ASP A 541 -19.68 14.96 28.10
C ASP A 541 -19.65 16.31 28.83
N LYS A 542 -19.07 17.33 28.21
CA LYS A 542 -19.08 18.71 28.73
C LYS A 542 -20.33 19.49 28.33
N ASP A 543 -21.03 19.01 27.30
CA ASP A 543 -22.24 19.62 26.77
C ASP A 543 -23.45 19.40 27.72
N LEU A 544 -24.50 20.19 27.56
CA LEU A 544 -25.74 20.05 28.35
C LEU A 544 -26.75 19.14 27.63
N HIS A 545 -27.77 18.68 28.37
CA HIS A 545 -28.88 17.96 27.76
C HIS A 545 -29.68 18.92 26.86
N PRO A 546 -29.97 18.57 25.59
CA PRO A 546 -29.98 17.23 24.98
C PRO A 546 -28.73 16.82 24.17
N ASN A 547 -27.68 17.63 24.13
CA ASN A 547 -26.47 17.36 23.36
C ASN A 547 -25.56 16.31 24.03
N THR A 548 -25.73 16.05 25.32
CA THR A 548 -24.98 15.03 26.09
C THR A 548 -25.61 13.62 26.04
N ASP A 549 -26.15 13.13 27.16
CA ASP A 549 -26.80 11.83 27.28
C ASP A 549 -28.23 11.85 26.69
N PRO A 550 -28.71 10.71 26.13
CA PRO A 550 -28.22 9.34 26.29
C PRO A 550 -27.10 8.90 25.32
N PHE A 551 -26.01 8.36 25.87
CA PHE A 551 -24.91 7.83 25.06
C PHE A 551 -25.22 6.47 24.42
N LYS A 552 -24.61 6.25 23.25
CA LYS A 552 -24.59 4.98 22.53
C LYS A 552 -23.17 4.42 22.55
N PHE A 553 -23.02 3.17 23.01
CA PHE A 553 -21.73 2.50 23.14
C PHE A 553 -21.60 1.35 22.14
N GLU A 554 -20.51 1.32 21.38
CA GLU A 554 -20.20 0.30 20.36
C GLU A 554 -18.72 -0.10 20.42
N ILE A 555 -18.36 -1.23 19.79
CA ILE A 555 -16.96 -1.70 19.68
C ILE A 555 -16.51 -1.48 18.24
N HIS A 556 -15.49 -0.63 18.03
CA HIS A 556 -15.10 -0.15 16.69
C HIS A 556 -13.94 -0.96 16.12
N LYS A 557 -14.26 -1.91 15.23
CA LYS A 557 -13.35 -2.86 14.53
C LYS A 557 -12.62 -3.84 15.46
N GLN A 558 -12.83 -5.14 15.23
CA GLN A 558 -12.16 -6.23 15.95
C GLN A 558 -10.94 -6.70 15.15
N THR A 559 -9.73 -6.58 15.72
CA THR A 559 -8.47 -7.12 15.17
C THR A 559 -8.19 -8.56 15.64
N VAL A 560 -9.11 -9.17 16.38
CA VAL A 560 -9.01 -10.52 16.96
C VAL A 560 -10.24 -11.34 16.50
N PRO A 561 -10.12 -12.66 16.23
CA PRO A 561 -11.20 -13.41 15.58
C PRO A 561 -12.50 -13.38 16.39
N ASP A 562 -13.60 -13.04 15.71
CA ASP A 562 -15.02 -13.13 16.08
C ASP A 562 -15.43 -13.02 17.57
N LYS A 563 -16.02 -11.85 17.93
CA LYS A 563 -17.05 -11.70 18.97
C LYS A 563 -16.71 -12.25 20.37
N VAL A 564 -15.52 -11.98 20.89
CA VAL A 564 -15.19 -12.31 22.30
C VAL A 564 -15.79 -11.31 23.30
N TRP A 565 -16.02 -10.07 22.88
CA TRP A 565 -16.49 -8.97 23.74
C TRP A 565 -17.91 -8.56 23.37
N LYS A 566 -18.74 -8.31 24.38
CA LYS A 566 -20.09 -7.78 24.23
C LYS A 566 -20.26 -6.57 25.14
N ILE A 567 -20.69 -5.45 24.56
CA ILE A 567 -21.09 -4.25 25.30
C ILE A 567 -22.62 -4.20 25.38
N SER A 568 -23.16 -3.97 26.57
CA SER A 568 -24.61 -3.85 26.81
C SER A 568 -24.91 -2.61 27.63
N LYS A 569 -25.82 -1.78 27.14
CA LYS A 569 -26.26 -0.56 27.84
C LYS A 569 -26.89 -0.92 29.20
N ILE A 570 -26.44 -0.27 30.26
CA ILE A 570 -27.05 -0.38 31.60
C ILE A 570 -28.10 0.72 31.77
N ASN A 571 -27.68 1.97 31.56
CA ASN A 571 -28.51 3.17 31.65
C ASN A 571 -28.04 4.18 30.59
N ASN A 572 -28.52 5.42 30.64
CA ASN A 572 -28.18 6.45 29.64
C ASN A 572 -26.71 6.87 29.66
N THR A 573 -26.00 6.68 30.77
CA THR A 573 -24.62 7.15 30.95
C THR A 573 -23.58 6.03 31.06
N HIS A 574 -24.02 4.79 31.31
CA HIS A 574 -23.16 3.64 31.59
C HIS A 574 -23.51 2.41 30.74
N ALA A 575 -22.49 1.65 30.38
CA ALA A 575 -22.57 0.36 29.71
C ALA A 575 -21.73 -0.70 30.41
N LEU A 576 -22.18 -1.95 30.37
CA LEU A 576 -21.44 -3.11 30.85
C LEU A 576 -20.66 -3.72 29.70
N VAL A 577 -19.35 -3.89 29.87
CA VAL A 577 -18.52 -4.73 29.01
C VAL A 577 -18.48 -6.14 29.59
N SER A 578 -18.75 -7.13 28.74
CA SER A 578 -18.81 -8.54 29.10
C SER A 578 -17.97 -9.40 28.16
N LEU A 579 -17.43 -10.49 28.70
CA LEU A 579 -16.71 -11.55 27.99
C LEU A 579 -17.70 -12.62 27.53
N LEU A 580 -17.51 -13.18 26.34
CA LEU A 580 -18.29 -14.34 25.86
C LEU A 580 -17.50 -15.66 25.97
N GLN A 581 -16.18 -15.59 26.09
CA GLN A 581 -15.29 -16.76 26.22
C GLN A 581 -14.07 -16.39 27.09
N ASN A 582 -13.46 -17.38 27.75
CA ASN A 582 -12.27 -17.16 28.56
C ASN A 582 -11.08 -16.71 27.69
N LEU A 583 -10.32 -15.73 28.19
CA LEU A 583 -9.14 -15.19 27.52
C LEU A 583 -7.84 -15.72 28.14
N ASN A 584 -6.80 -15.77 27.31
CA ASN A 584 -5.44 -16.04 27.79
C ASN A 584 -4.89 -14.83 28.54
N LYS A 585 -3.87 -15.05 29.39
CA LYS A 585 -3.16 -13.96 30.08
C LYS A 585 -2.44 -13.07 29.08
N ALA A 586 -2.98 -11.88 28.85
CA ALA A 586 -2.40 -10.85 28.00
C ALA A 586 -3.07 -9.50 28.29
N ASN A 587 -2.49 -8.43 27.71
CA ASN A 587 -3.11 -7.11 27.64
C ASN A 587 -3.87 -7.01 26.32
N TYR A 588 -5.16 -6.73 26.41
CA TYR A 588 -6.04 -6.54 25.26
C TYR A 588 -6.42 -5.06 25.16
N ASN A 589 -6.36 -4.51 23.95
CA ASN A 589 -6.87 -3.17 23.68
C ASN A 589 -8.22 -3.32 22.98
N LEU A 590 -9.28 -2.81 23.61
CA LEU A 590 -10.62 -2.83 23.07
C LEU A 590 -11.00 -1.40 22.64
N PRO A 591 -11.07 -1.11 21.33
CA PRO A 591 -11.52 0.20 20.85
C PRO A 591 -13.02 0.36 21.10
N VAL A 592 -13.38 1.18 22.09
CA VAL A 592 -14.76 1.49 22.44
C VAL A 592 -15.12 2.82 21.79
N MET A 593 -16.19 2.80 21.00
CA MET A 593 -16.79 3.97 20.38
C MET A 593 -17.98 4.42 21.22
N VAL A 594 -18.03 5.71 21.55
CA VAL A 594 -19.16 6.32 22.24
C VAL A 594 -19.66 7.51 21.46
N THR A 595 -20.97 7.56 21.25
CA THR A 595 -21.67 8.61 20.51
C THR A 595 -22.69 9.28 21.44
N ASP A 596 -22.75 10.61 21.38
CA ASP A 596 -23.74 11.42 22.11
C ASP A 596 -25.13 11.40 21.45
N SER A 597 -26.07 12.16 22.01
CA SER A 597 -27.42 12.34 21.46
C SER A 597 -27.64 13.66 20.71
N GLY A 598 -26.59 14.46 20.52
CA GLY A 598 -26.65 15.74 19.85
C GLY A 598 -26.93 15.64 18.35
N LYS A 599 -27.18 16.79 17.72
CA LYS A 599 -27.45 16.90 16.27
C LYS A 599 -26.61 18.01 15.65
N PRO A 600 -25.61 17.70 14.80
CA PRO A 600 -25.13 16.35 14.45
C PRO A 600 -24.48 15.63 15.65
N PRO A 601 -24.53 14.28 15.71
CA PRO A 601 -23.97 13.55 16.84
C PRO A 601 -22.43 13.52 16.77
N MET A 602 -21.74 13.77 17.88
CA MET A 602 -20.29 13.62 17.98
C MET A 602 -19.95 12.23 18.53
N THR A 603 -18.81 11.71 18.09
CA THR A 603 -18.36 10.36 18.45
C THR A 603 -16.89 10.36 18.78
N SER A 604 -16.52 9.67 19.86
CA SER A 604 -15.12 9.42 20.22
C SER A 604 -14.82 7.93 20.21
N VAL A 605 -13.58 7.58 19.88
CA VAL A 605 -13.07 6.21 19.97
C VAL A 605 -11.91 6.20 20.94
N THR A 606 -12.01 5.41 22.00
CA THR A 606 -10.98 5.29 23.02
C THR A 606 -10.65 3.82 23.27
N ASP A 607 -9.36 3.49 23.32
CA ASP A 607 -8.89 2.14 23.62
C ASP A 607 -9.02 1.85 25.12
N LEU A 608 -9.96 0.97 25.47
CA LEU A 608 -10.04 0.37 26.79
C LEU A 608 -8.96 -0.70 26.92
N ARG A 609 -7.99 -0.48 27.81
CA ARG A 609 -6.95 -1.46 28.10
C ARG A 609 -7.45 -2.47 29.12
N VAL A 610 -7.64 -3.72 28.70
CA VAL A 610 -8.06 -4.82 29.56
C VAL A 610 -6.86 -5.70 29.90
N GLN A 611 -6.52 -5.77 31.18
CA GLN A 611 -5.43 -6.59 31.70
C GLN A 611 -6.00 -7.89 32.27
N VAL A 612 -5.63 -9.04 31.68
CA VAL A 612 -6.03 -10.36 32.19
C VAL A 612 -4.96 -10.88 33.15
N CYS A 613 -5.29 -10.92 34.44
CA CYS A 613 -4.38 -11.21 35.54
C CYS A 613 -4.75 -12.51 36.26
N SER A 614 -3.80 -13.10 37.00
CA SER A 614 -4.09 -14.27 37.82
C SER A 614 -4.75 -13.88 39.14
N CYS A 615 -5.86 -14.55 39.48
CA CYS A 615 -6.56 -14.29 40.72
C CYS A 615 -6.43 -15.44 41.72
N LYS A 616 -6.17 -15.10 42.99
CA LYS A 616 -6.25 -16.03 44.14
C LYS A 616 -7.19 -15.41 45.17
N ASN A 617 -8.26 -16.11 45.54
CA ASN A 617 -9.26 -15.67 46.53
C ASN A 617 -9.76 -14.23 46.29
N SER A 618 -10.18 -13.92 45.05
CA SER A 618 -10.75 -12.61 44.67
C SER A 618 -9.81 -11.40 44.81
N LYS A 619 -8.51 -11.63 45.07
CA LYS A 619 -7.47 -10.61 44.90
C LYS A 619 -6.83 -10.78 43.52
N VAL A 620 -6.88 -9.72 42.73
CA VAL A 620 -6.24 -9.60 41.42
C VAL A 620 -4.76 -9.29 41.64
N ASP A 621 -3.86 -10.06 41.04
CA ASP A 621 -2.42 -9.79 41.02
C ASP A 621 -1.94 -9.59 39.58
N CYS A 622 -1.80 -8.32 39.18
CA CYS A 622 -1.35 -7.90 37.86
C CYS A 622 0.16 -7.60 37.79
N ASN A 623 0.92 -7.79 38.87
CA ASN A 623 2.32 -7.32 38.96
C ASN A 623 3.39 -8.31 38.44
N ALA A 624 3.02 -9.33 37.68
CA ALA A 624 3.94 -10.39 37.24
C ALA A 624 4.24 -10.37 35.72
N ALA A 625 4.57 -9.21 35.15
CA ALA A 625 5.19 -9.13 33.82
C ALA A 625 5.96 -7.81 33.66
N GLY A 626 7.21 -7.76 34.14
CA GLY A 626 8.03 -6.56 33.98
C GLY A 626 9.36 -6.48 34.74
N HIS A 627 10.05 -7.60 35.00
CA HIS A 627 11.47 -7.55 35.40
C HIS A 627 12.34 -8.12 34.28
N LEU A 628 12.56 -7.30 33.24
CA LEU A 628 13.74 -7.41 32.39
C LEU A 628 14.22 -6.00 32.00
N ARG A 629 15.26 -5.57 32.72
CA ARG A 629 16.24 -4.52 32.38
C ARG A 629 15.70 -3.16 31.90
N ALA A 630 15.39 -2.28 32.84
CA ALA A 630 15.62 -0.84 32.64
C ALA A 630 17.04 -0.53 33.14
N SER A 631 17.92 -0.15 32.23
CA SER A 631 19.21 0.45 32.57
C SER A 631 18.99 1.75 33.32
N LEU A 632 19.76 1.95 34.38
CA LEU A 632 19.91 3.24 35.06
C LEU A 632 20.53 4.26 34.08
N ALA A 633 19.71 4.96 33.31
CA ALA A 633 20.12 6.11 32.51
C ALA A 633 18.91 6.97 32.07
N ALA A 634 18.00 7.33 32.98
CA ALA A 634 16.92 8.27 32.67
C ALA A 634 16.33 8.92 33.93
N ALA A 635 17.19 9.43 34.81
CA ALA A 635 16.78 10.23 35.96
C ALA A 635 17.77 11.39 36.16
N LEU A 636 17.84 12.28 35.16
CA LEU A 636 18.58 13.56 35.24
C LEU A 636 18.23 14.43 34.02
N LEU A 637 16.97 14.83 33.87
CA LEU A 637 16.59 15.87 32.88
C LEU A 637 15.19 16.44 33.12
N THR A 638 14.88 16.89 34.34
CA THR A 638 13.73 17.77 34.61
C THR A 638 14.00 18.70 35.79
N THR A 639 15.01 19.56 35.69
CA THR A 639 15.13 20.78 36.52
C THR A 639 15.99 21.82 35.80
N LEU A 640 15.47 22.43 34.73
CA LEU A 640 16.03 23.67 34.16
C LEU A 640 15.07 24.24 33.11
N PHE A 641 13.93 24.77 33.54
CA PHE A 641 13.14 25.74 32.77
C PHE A 641 12.29 26.59 33.72
N THR A 642 12.96 27.37 34.56
CA THR A 642 12.42 28.59 35.18
C THR A 642 13.62 29.50 35.49
N LEU A 643 14.09 30.24 34.48
CA LEU A 643 14.71 31.57 34.61
C LEU A 643 15.17 32.03 33.21
N ALA A 644 14.27 32.66 32.44
CA ALA A 644 14.61 33.52 31.31
C ALA A 644 13.40 34.40 30.96
N CYS A 645 13.11 35.36 31.83
CA CYS A 645 12.39 36.58 31.49
C CYS A 645 13.02 37.72 32.30
N LEU A 646 14.06 38.29 31.72
CA LEU A 646 14.53 39.65 31.93
C LEU A 646 15.08 40.13 30.59
#